data_AF-A0A210QEH5-F1
#
_entry.id   AF-A0A210QEH5-F1
#
_cell.length_a   1.000
_cell.length_b   1.000
_cell.length_c   1.000
_cell.angle_alpha   90.00
_cell.angle_beta   90.00
_cell.angle_gamma   90.00
#
_symmetry.space_group_name_H-M   'P 1'
#
loop_
_entity.id
_entity.type
_entity.pdbx_description
1 polymer ?
#
loop_
_entity_poly.entity_id
_entity_poly.type
_entity_poly.pdbx_seq_one_letter_code
_entity_poly.pdbx_strand_id
1 'polypeptide(L)'
;MADQAQFEALLESLMSTDNDVRTQSEESYDKIPPATKIPFLVQSMKNSNGSIETRTMSAVLLRRQFSCSFDECWPSLADEMKALIKEQMMIAIREELTPPVRRKICDATAELARNMIDDDENVTWPEILKFLFECASHEDSGLRESALHIFTNVPGIFGNQQTHYLDVIKQMLNSNLHDADHPQVRFEAVKATTAFLVANDKQQSILAHFRDLLPAILQAMVDSVNAQDDDSLLKCLIELAETVPKYLRSQLDNIIPFCLKIVSDANLDDSWRQLGMEAIVTLSETAPAMVRKFSKFMSLLVPQILALMVDLEEETDWALQDEPEEEDTESNAISAESALDRLACALGGKTTLPHILANIPQMLQNNDWRYRHAALMAISACGEGCHQQMEIMLGNVVEAILPFLKDPHPRVRYAACNAIGQISTDFGPILQKKFHEKVVPSLLMVMDDDANPRVQAHGAAALVNFSEDCPKTILVQYLDVIILKLEQVLVSKFKELMEKGTKMVLEQVVTTLASVADTAEEKFIQYYDRFMPSLKYIVQQAIQPELRLLRGKTIECISLIGLAVGKDKFLQDCSEVMQLLLKSQTDQQDLADDDPQISYMISAWARMCKILGKEFQQYLPLVIGPVLKAASLKPEVALLESEEMKEMYSDQDWQFVTVGDQQSFGIRTAGLEEKATACQMLVCYARELKEAFAEYAEQVVKIMVPLLKFYFHDDIRIAASESLPFLIDCAKIRGEQYVAEMWQYICPHLLKAIEIEPEQSVLPEHMNSLAKCIEKLGKGCLTMENLNLLTQLVDKQLQEHFKKQDERQVKRVDEDYDEDVEDELMDEDDEDVYILSKIADIIHALFGTHKEEFLPIFEQLMGYFVRLLGAERPWPDKQWGLCIWDDVVEHCGPHSVKYQEYFLQSMMTYLTEKSAEVRQAAAYGVGVMAQFGGDVYAQACAEAIPLLLKMIQDPESRAVENVNPTENAISAVTKICKYNSSRINLNEILGAWITWLPVWEDEDEAAHIYGYLCDLIEINHPVILGENNKNLPQIVCIIGEALHKEAVSSEEDVFQRLLNIVRQVQSNPELFQVCVQLLTQDQQQALSEALTAAQS
;
A
#
# COMPACT_ATOMS: atom_id res chain seq x y z
N MET A 1 14.82 32.11 47.80
CA MET A 1 15.24 33.43 47.26
C MET A 1 16.58 33.35 46.55
N ALA A 2 17.68 32.86 47.16
CA ALA A 2 18.96 32.72 46.46
C ALA A 2 18.91 31.69 45.31
N ASP A 3 18.31 30.52 45.54
CA ASP A 3 18.22 29.46 44.52
C ASP A 3 17.26 29.82 43.37
N GLN A 4 16.18 30.56 43.66
CA GLN A 4 15.24 31.07 42.64
C GLN A 4 15.92 32.07 41.69
N ALA A 5 16.73 33.00 42.22
CA ALA A 5 17.43 33.97 41.39
C ALA A 5 18.51 33.31 40.50
N GLN A 6 19.12 32.23 40.98
CA GLN A 6 20.04 31.42 40.17
C GLN A 6 19.31 30.66 39.05
N PHE A 7 18.11 30.15 39.35
CA PHE A 7 17.27 29.49 38.35
C PHE A 7 16.76 30.46 37.28
N GLU A 8 16.35 31.68 37.67
CA GLU A 8 15.98 32.73 36.71
C GLU A 8 17.15 33.13 35.80
N ALA A 9 18.37 33.25 36.34
CA ALA A 9 19.56 33.49 35.53
C ALA A 9 19.89 32.31 34.58
N LEU A 10 19.58 31.07 34.98
CA LEU A 10 19.72 29.90 34.12
C LEU A 10 18.73 29.95 32.95
N LEU A 11 17.47 30.32 33.19
CA LEU A 11 16.46 30.50 32.16
C LEU A 11 16.85 31.59 31.14
N GLU A 12 17.40 32.71 31.61
CA GLU A 12 17.94 33.74 30.73
C GLU A 12 19.10 33.22 29.87
N SER A 13 19.95 32.35 30.42
CA SER A 13 21.09 31.77 29.70
C SER A 13 20.68 30.75 28.64
N LEU A 14 19.55 30.05 28.83
CA LEU A 14 18.97 29.15 27.83
C LEU A 14 18.53 29.90 26.56
N MET A 15 18.24 31.20 26.67
CA MET A 15 17.84 32.05 25.54
C MET A 15 19.03 32.82 24.93
N SER A 16 20.27 32.46 25.30
CA SER A 16 21.47 33.08 24.76
C SER A 16 21.63 32.80 23.27
N THR A 17 22.07 33.81 22.50
CA THR A 17 22.46 33.64 21.08
C THR A 17 23.82 32.93 20.92
N ASP A 18 24.57 32.74 22.01
CA ASP A 18 25.83 31.99 22.03
C ASP A 18 25.54 30.50 22.30
N ASN A 19 25.84 29.65 21.31
CA ASN A 19 25.62 28.21 21.36
C ASN A 19 26.36 27.52 22.51
N ASP A 20 27.54 27.99 22.91
CA ASP A 20 28.31 27.36 23.99
C ASP A 20 27.61 27.63 25.33
N VAL A 21 27.11 28.86 25.54
CA VAL A 21 26.36 29.25 26.74
C VAL A 21 25.02 28.54 26.80
N ARG A 22 24.30 28.44 25.67
CA ARG A 22 23.01 27.77 25.57
C ARG A 22 23.15 26.27 25.87
N THR A 23 24.03 25.57 25.17
CA THR A 23 24.28 24.12 25.37
C THR A 23 24.69 23.81 26.81
N GLN A 24 25.58 24.62 27.39
CA GLN A 24 25.97 24.44 28.80
C GLN A 24 24.82 24.68 29.78
N SER A 25 23.92 25.60 29.45
CA SER A 25 22.72 25.90 30.26
C SER A 25 21.67 24.79 30.14
N GLU A 26 21.48 24.21 28.94
CA GLU A 26 20.62 23.05 28.69
C GLU A 26 21.09 21.85 29.52
N GLU A 27 22.38 21.49 29.44
CA GLU A 27 22.94 20.43 30.27
C GLU A 27 22.76 20.69 31.78
N SER A 28 22.87 21.94 32.20
CA SER A 28 22.73 22.34 33.60
C SER A 28 21.27 22.25 34.05
N TYR A 29 20.34 22.63 33.18
CA TYR A 29 18.90 22.47 33.39
C TYR A 29 18.52 20.99 33.47
N ASP A 30 19.01 20.14 32.57
CA ASP A 30 18.70 18.70 32.54
C ASP A 30 19.18 17.94 33.77
N LYS A 31 20.30 18.38 34.38
CA LYS A 31 20.81 17.82 35.65
C LYS A 31 19.92 18.15 36.86
N ILE A 32 19.00 19.12 36.78
CA ILE A 32 18.07 19.43 37.87
C ILE A 32 16.95 18.37 37.90
N PRO A 33 16.67 17.73 39.06
CA PRO A 33 15.58 16.75 39.16
C PRO A 33 14.21 17.35 38.75
N PRO A 34 13.39 16.64 37.95
CA PRO A 34 12.09 17.13 37.48
C PRO A 34 11.17 17.66 38.60
N ALA A 35 11.09 16.95 39.73
CA ALA A 35 10.30 17.36 40.89
C ALA A 35 10.73 18.72 41.49
N THR A 36 12.00 19.09 41.33
CA THR A 36 12.54 20.37 41.79
C THR A 36 12.32 21.49 40.77
N LYS A 37 12.23 21.17 39.48
CA LYS A 37 12.01 22.14 38.40
C LYS A 37 10.63 22.79 38.49
N ILE A 38 9.58 21.99 38.74
CA ILE A 38 8.18 22.44 38.69
C ILE A 38 7.92 23.65 39.60
N PRO A 39 8.25 23.65 40.90
CA PRO A 39 8.00 24.82 41.76
C PRO A 39 8.78 26.06 41.32
N PHE A 40 10.02 25.91 40.83
CA PHE A 40 10.82 27.04 40.35
C PHE A 40 10.27 27.64 39.07
N LEU A 41 9.81 26.81 38.13
CA LEU A 41 9.15 27.25 36.89
C LEU A 41 7.84 27.99 37.19
N VAL A 42 6.99 27.45 38.08
CA VAL A 42 5.75 28.13 38.52
C VAL A 42 6.05 29.49 39.15
N GLN A 43 7.10 29.58 39.97
CA GLN A 43 7.49 30.84 40.60
C GLN A 43 8.05 31.86 39.58
N SER A 44 8.89 31.43 38.65
CA SER A 44 9.46 32.29 37.58
C SER A 44 8.37 32.80 36.64
N MET A 45 7.43 31.94 36.26
CA MET A 45 6.28 32.26 35.41
C MET A 45 5.41 33.39 36.02
N LYS A 46 5.19 33.36 37.33
CA LYS A 46 4.40 34.36 38.07
C LYS A 46 5.14 35.66 38.39
N ASN A 47 6.45 35.72 38.17
CA ASN A 47 7.24 36.88 38.55
C ASN A 47 6.92 38.07 37.64
N SER A 48 5.98 38.93 38.05
CA SER A 48 5.56 40.12 37.28
C SER A 48 6.69 41.12 37.03
N ASN A 49 7.80 41.03 37.77
CA ASN A 49 8.98 41.86 37.58
C ASN A 49 10.02 41.23 36.65
N GLY A 50 9.84 39.97 36.24
CA GLY A 50 10.67 39.27 35.27
C GLY A 50 10.36 39.70 33.83
N SER A 51 11.28 39.42 32.91
CA SER A 51 11.08 39.68 31.48
C SER A 51 9.94 38.83 30.91
N ILE A 52 9.34 39.28 29.81
CA ILE A 52 8.26 38.53 29.14
C ILE A 52 8.82 37.20 28.62
N GLU A 53 10.02 37.24 28.06
CA GLU A 53 10.73 36.10 27.50
C GLU A 53 10.98 35.01 28.54
N THR A 54 11.48 35.38 29.74
CA THR A 54 11.74 34.42 30.82
C THR A 54 10.45 33.79 31.35
N ARG A 55 9.36 34.56 31.43
CA ARG A 55 8.05 34.05 31.87
C ARG A 55 7.43 33.11 30.84
N THR A 56 7.50 33.47 29.55
CA THR A 56 7.07 32.62 28.43
C THR A 56 7.86 31.31 28.42
N MET A 57 9.19 31.38 28.48
CA MET A 57 10.06 30.21 28.53
C MET A 57 9.74 29.33 29.75
N SER A 58 9.47 29.93 30.91
CA SER A 58 9.08 29.19 32.11
C SER A 58 7.78 28.41 31.90
N ALA A 59 6.78 29.00 31.26
CA ALA A 59 5.51 28.33 30.98
C ALA A 59 5.66 27.19 29.96
N VAL A 60 6.45 27.39 28.90
CA VAL A 60 6.76 26.35 27.89
C VAL A 60 7.49 25.16 28.54
N LEU A 61 8.56 25.43 29.29
CA LEU A 61 9.31 24.39 29.99
C LEU A 61 8.45 23.67 31.04
N LEU A 62 7.54 24.37 31.70
CA LEU A 62 6.61 23.78 32.66
C LEU A 62 5.64 22.81 31.98
N ARG A 63 5.04 23.20 30.84
CA ARG A 63 4.24 22.29 30.02
C ARG A 63 5.03 21.03 29.68
N ARG A 64 6.26 21.19 29.18
CA ARG A 64 7.13 20.06 28.79
C ARG A 64 7.42 19.11 29.96
N GLN A 65 7.55 19.63 31.19
CA GLN A 65 7.68 18.75 32.37
C GLN A 65 6.39 17.94 32.63
N PHE A 66 5.21 18.53 32.43
CA PHE A 66 3.94 17.81 32.53
C PHE A 66 3.71 16.83 31.38
N SER A 67 4.24 17.06 30.19
CA SER A 67 4.11 16.09 29.08
C SER A 67 5.08 14.92 29.20
N CYS A 68 6.37 15.19 29.44
CA CYS A 68 7.41 14.18 29.28
C CYS A 68 7.79 13.45 30.57
N SER A 69 7.44 13.97 31.75
CA SER A 69 7.97 13.47 33.02
C SER A 69 6.92 13.38 34.13
N PHE A 70 5.63 13.47 33.80
CA PHE A 70 4.55 13.52 34.79
C PHE A 70 4.52 12.30 35.71
N ASP A 71 4.56 11.09 35.16
CA ASP A 71 4.50 9.84 35.93
C ASP A 71 5.69 9.65 36.88
N GLU A 72 6.85 10.21 36.55
CA GLU A 72 8.02 10.20 37.42
C GLU A 72 7.95 11.31 38.47
N CYS A 73 7.60 12.52 38.06
CA CYS A 73 7.75 13.72 38.89
C CYS A 73 6.56 13.96 39.81
N TRP A 74 5.33 13.83 39.31
CA TRP A 74 4.12 14.24 40.01
C TRP A 74 3.85 13.38 41.25
N PRO A 75 3.97 12.04 41.22
CA PRO A 75 3.80 11.20 42.40
C PRO A 75 4.80 11.51 43.52
N SER A 76 6.01 11.99 43.17
CA SER A 76 7.08 12.30 44.12
C SER A 76 6.87 13.59 44.91
N LEU A 77 5.99 14.48 44.44
CA LEU A 77 5.67 15.74 45.12
C LEU A 77 4.77 15.50 46.35
N ALA A 78 4.99 16.29 47.42
CA ALA A 78 4.10 16.30 48.57
C ALA A 78 2.70 16.82 48.18
N ASP A 79 1.63 16.28 48.76
CA ASP A 79 0.25 16.66 48.40
C ASP A 79 -0.06 18.14 48.64
N GLU A 80 0.58 18.75 49.64
CA GLU A 80 0.54 20.19 49.91
C GLU A 80 1.12 21.01 48.75
N MET A 81 2.22 20.54 48.15
CA MET A 81 2.86 21.17 47.00
C MET A 81 2.02 20.97 45.74
N LYS A 82 1.44 19.78 45.53
CA LYS A 82 0.50 19.53 44.42
C LYS A 82 -0.70 20.47 44.48
N ALA A 83 -1.31 20.61 45.68
CA ALA A 83 -2.41 21.54 45.89
C ALA A 83 -2.01 22.99 45.62
N LEU A 84 -0.82 23.40 46.09
CA LEU A 84 -0.28 24.74 45.84
C LEU A 84 -0.05 24.99 44.35
N ILE A 85 0.56 24.07 43.62
CA ILE A 85 0.81 24.21 42.17
C ILE A 85 -0.52 24.41 41.44
N LYS A 86 -1.51 23.54 41.68
CA LYS A 86 -2.85 23.65 41.09
C LYS A 86 -3.48 25.02 41.34
N GLU A 87 -3.43 25.51 42.58
CA GLU A 87 -3.93 26.84 42.93
C GLU A 87 -3.15 27.97 42.22
N GLN A 88 -1.81 27.89 42.19
CA GLN A 88 -0.96 28.91 41.59
C GLN A 88 -1.14 29.02 40.07
N MET A 89 -1.37 27.91 39.36
CA MET A 89 -1.67 27.93 37.92
C MET A 89 -2.95 28.73 37.62
N MET A 90 -4.03 28.47 38.37
CA MET A 90 -5.30 29.20 38.23
C MET A 90 -5.17 30.69 38.58
N ILE A 91 -4.39 31.03 39.61
CA ILE A 91 -4.12 32.43 39.98
C ILE A 91 -3.29 33.12 38.88
N ALA A 92 -2.28 32.45 38.33
CA ALA A 92 -1.42 33.03 37.31
C ALA A 92 -2.22 33.45 36.06
N ILE A 93 -3.18 32.65 35.62
CA ILE A 93 -4.07 33.00 34.50
C ILE A 93 -4.92 34.25 34.82
N ARG A 94 -5.42 34.36 36.05
CA ARG A 94 -6.26 35.51 36.48
C ARG A 94 -5.48 36.82 36.57
N GLU A 95 -4.22 36.76 36.99
CA GLU A 95 -3.38 37.93 37.24
C GLU A 95 -2.57 38.36 36.02
N GLU A 96 -2.28 37.44 35.09
CA GLU A 96 -1.49 37.72 33.90
C GLU A 96 -2.18 38.72 32.98
N LEU A 97 -1.51 39.80 32.58
CA LEU A 97 -2.08 40.82 31.68
C LEU A 97 -1.54 40.72 30.24
N THR A 98 -0.46 39.97 30.02
CA THR A 98 0.19 39.84 28.71
C THR A 98 -0.38 38.62 27.98
N PRO A 99 -1.13 38.77 26.87
CA PRO A 99 -1.83 37.66 26.23
C PRO A 99 -0.92 36.50 25.77
N PRO A 100 0.25 36.73 25.14
CA PRO A 100 1.15 35.64 24.78
C PRO A 100 1.61 34.78 25.96
N VAL A 101 1.91 35.42 27.10
CA VAL A 101 2.30 34.69 28.32
C VAL A 101 1.09 33.94 28.88
N ARG A 102 -0.08 34.60 28.96
CA ARG A 102 -1.32 34.01 29.46
C ARG A 102 -1.67 32.72 28.70
N ARG A 103 -1.50 32.74 27.38
CA ARG A 103 -1.72 31.58 26.51
C ARG A 103 -0.80 30.41 26.85
N LYS A 104 0.51 30.64 27.01
CA LYS A 104 1.45 29.59 27.42
C LYS A 104 1.17 29.03 28.82
N ILE A 105 0.69 29.87 29.74
CA ILE A 105 0.23 29.41 31.06
C ILE A 105 -1.00 28.51 30.91
N CYS A 106 -1.92 28.85 30.01
CA CYS A 106 -3.08 28.01 29.69
C CYS A 106 -2.65 26.67 29.08
N ASP A 107 -1.67 26.63 28.19
CA ASP A 107 -1.11 25.38 27.63
C ASP A 107 -0.55 24.47 28.74
N ALA A 108 0.27 25.02 29.64
CA ALA A 108 0.79 24.27 30.77
C ALA A 108 -0.32 23.81 31.76
N THR A 109 -1.35 24.63 31.93
CA THR A 109 -2.51 24.29 32.79
C THR A 109 -3.36 23.17 32.18
N ALA A 110 -3.58 23.24 30.87
CA ALA A 110 -4.28 22.23 30.10
C ALA A 110 -3.56 20.88 30.18
N GLU A 111 -2.24 20.87 29.97
CA GLU A 111 -1.45 19.64 30.05
C GLU A 111 -1.45 19.03 31.48
N LEU A 112 -1.40 19.86 32.51
CA LEU A 112 -1.60 19.37 33.86
C LEU A 112 -3.01 18.77 34.04
N ALA A 113 -4.05 19.43 33.53
CA ALA A 113 -5.42 18.94 33.64
C ALA A 113 -5.63 17.60 32.91
N ARG A 114 -5.01 17.41 31.74
CA ARG A 114 -5.02 16.14 30.99
C ARG A 114 -4.51 14.98 31.86
N ASN A 115 -3.36 15.18 32.49
CA ASN A 115 -2.74 14.19 33.38
C ASN A 115 -3.48 14.00 34.73
N MET A 116 -4.49 14.83 35.02
CA MET A 116 -5.34 14.70 36.22
C MET A 116 -6.60 13.86 35.97
N ILE A 117 -6.69 13.18 34.82
CA ILE A 117 -7.72 12.18 34.51
C ILE A 117 -7.06 10.80 34.69
N ASP A 118 -7.62 9.94 35.56
CA ASP A 118 -7.07 8.60 35.78
C ASP A 118 -7.50 7.58 34.69
N ASP A 119 -6.95 6.36 34.75
CA ASP A 119 -7.25 5.28 33.79
C ASP A 119 -8.75 4.88 33.75
N ASP A 120 -9.50 5.18 34.81
CA ASP A 120 -10.95 4.96 34.94
C ASP A 120 -11.76 6.22 34.52
N GLU A 121 -11.10 7.18 33.86
CA GLU A 121 -11.61 8.48 33.42
C GLU A 121 -12.15 9.37 34.55
N ASN A 122 -11.69 9.22 35.79
CA ASN A 122 -12.09 10.09 36.89
C ASN A 122 -11.24 11.36 36.94
N VAL A 123 -11.90 12.51 37.13
CA VAL A 123 -11.23 13.81 37.30
C VAL A 123 -10.71 13.97 38.73
N THR A 124 -9.39 13.99 38.90
CA THR A 124 -8.70 14.16 40.20
C THR A 124 -8.41 15.63 40.56
N TRP A 125 -8.70 16.56 39.65
CA TRP A 125 -8.62 18.01 39.87
C TRP A 125 -9.98 18.71 39.64
N PRO A 126 -10.99 18.50 40.48
CA PRO A 126 -12.34 19.05 40.26
C PRO A 126 -12.41 20.58 40.28
N GLU A 127 -11.47 21.25 40.96
CA GLU A 127 -11.42 22.72 41.01
C GLU A 127 -11.22 23.37 39.64
N ILE A 128 -10.54 22.69 38.70
CA ILE A 128 -10.30 23.21 37.35
C ILE A 128 -11.61 23.36 36.57
N LEU A 129 -12.57 22.45 36.76
CA LEU A 129 -13.87 22.50 36.08
C LEU A 129 -14.65 23.74 36.50
N LYS A 130 -14.66 24.02 37.81
CA LYS A 130 -15.28 25.23 38.35
C LYS A 130 -14.58 26.49 37.84
N PHE A 131 -13.24 26.50 37.83
CA PHE A 131 -12.46 27.60 37.30
C PHE A 131 -12.77 27.89 35.83
N LEU A 132 -12.86 26.84 35.00
CA LEU A 132 -13.14 26.93 33.57
C LEU A 132 -14.51 27.59 33.31
N PHE A 133 -15.56 27.13 33.99
CA PHE A 133 -16.90 27.73 33.84
C PHE A 133 -16.99 29.17 34.38
N GLU A 134 -16.30 29.48 35.49
CA GLU A 134 -16.22 30.85 36.03
C GLU A 134 -15.54 31.80 35.05
N CYS A 135 -14.40 31.39 34.48
CA CYS A 135 -13.64 32.20 33.52
C CYS A 135 -14.40 32.36 32.19
N ALA A 136 -15.04 31.31 31.68
CA ALA A 136 -15.83 31.36 30.43
C ALA A 136 -17.09 32.25 30.52
N SER A 137 -17.53 32.59 31.73
CA SER A 137 -18.66 33.50 31.99
C SER A 137 -18.24 34.86 32.56
N HIS A 138 -16.94 35.14 32.64
CA HIS A 138 -16.40 36.35 33.25
C HIS A 138 -16.58 37.59 32.34
N GLU A 139 -16.61 38.80 32.90
CA GLU A 139 -16.75 40.05 32.12
C GLU A 139 -15.49 40.39 31.29
N ASP A 140 -14.31 40.01 31.77
CA ASP A 140 -13.02 40.12 31.06
C ASP A 140 -12.94 39.13 29.89
N SER A 141 -12.85 39.66 28.67
CA SER A 141 -12.74 38.87 27.44
C SER A 141 -11.52 37.97 27.42
N GLY A 142 -10.39 38.39 28.00
CA GLY A 142 -9.18 37.58 28.02
C GLY A 142 -9.29 36.37 28.95
N LEU A 143 -10.15 36.40 29.98
CA LEU A 143 -10.41 35.22 30.81
C LEU A 143 -11.38 34.25 30.14
N ARG A 144 -12.33 34.77 29.35
CA ARG A 144 -13.17 33.94 28.49
C ARG A 144 -12.32 33.21 27.45
N GLU A 145 -11.42 33.93 26.77
CA GLU A 145 -10.45 33.36 25.84
C GLU A 145 -9.58 32.28 26.49
N SER A 146 -9.01 32.54 27.67
CA SER A 146 -8.21 31.54 28.40
C SER A 146 -8.98 30.26 28.75
N ALA A 147 -10.25 30.38 29.16
CA ALA A 147 -11.08 29.22 29.48
C ALA A 147 -11.35 28.36 28.22
N LEU A 148 -11.67 29.03 27.11
CA LEU A 148 -11.89 28.36 25.82
C LEU A 148 -10.61 27.72 25.33
N HIS A 149 -9.46 28.38 25.48
CA HIS A 149 -8.16 27.84 25.07
C HIS A 149 -7.77 26.57 25.83
N ILE A 150 -7.95 26.56 27.15
CA ILE A 150 -7.76 25.34 27.96
C ILE A 150 -8.69 24.22 27.49
N PHE A 151 -9.93 24.55 27.16
CA PHE A 151 -10.91 23.59 26.68
C PHE A 151 -10.58 23.05 25.28
N THR A 152 -10.09 23.90 24.37
CA THR A 152 -9.57 23.49 23.06
C THR A 152 -8.45 22.47 23.23
N ASN A 153 -7.54 22.71 24.17
CA ASN A 153 -6.39 21.84 24.41
C ASN A 153 -6.79 20.50 25.08
N VAL A 154 -7.79 20.49 25.96
CA VAL A 154 -8.31 19.28 26.63
C VAL A 154 -9.84 19.23 26.56
N PRO A 155 -10.43 18.84 25.42
CA PRO A 155 -11.88 18.78 25.27
C PRO A 155 -12.53 17.76 26.20
N GLY A 156 -11.80 16.69 26.55
CA GLY A 156 -12.23 15.63 27.48
C GLY A 156 -12.03 15.94 28.96
N ILE A 157 -11.82 17.22 29.37
CA ILE A 157 -11.46 17.60 30.76
C ILE A 157 -12.44 17.11 31.84
N PHE A 158 -13.66 16.73 31.45
CA PHE A 158 -14.72 16.24 32.35
C PHE A 158 -14.66 14.74 32.66
N GLY A 159 -13.84 13.96 31.93
CA GLY A 159 -13.76 12.51 32.05
C GLY A 159 -15.13 11.83 32.00
N ASN A 160 -15.35 10.85 32.87
CA ASN A 160 -16.62 10.12 32.97
C ASN A 160 -17.84 10.97 33.40
N GLN A 161 -17.63 12.23 33.80
CA GLN A 161 -18.71 13.17 34.13
C GLN A 161 -19.19 13.99 32.93
N GLN A 162 -18.58 13.84 31.74
CA GLN A 162 -18.91 14.63 30.54
C GLN A 162 -20.42 14.67 30.26
N THR A 163 -21.08 13.50 30.29
CA THR A 163 -22.53 13.38 30.04
C THR A 163 -23.37 14.24 30.98
N HIS A 164 -22.92 14.45 32.23
CA HIS A 164 -23.62 15.30 33.21
C HIS A 164 -23.51 16.79 32.89
N TYR A 165 -22.38 17.21 32.29
CA TYR A 165 -22.09 18.62 32.00
C TYR A 165 -22.45 19.04 30.57
N LEU A 166 -22.93 18.15 29.69
CA LEU A 166 -23.18 18.45 28.26
C LEU A 166 -23.99 19.73 28.03
N ASP A 167 -25.11 19.90 28.73
CA ASP A 167 -25.95 21.11 28.58
C ASP A 167 -25.20 22.39 28.97
N VAL A 168 -24.35 22.31 30.00
CA VAL A 168 -23.55 23.44 30.51
C VAL A 168 -22.41 23.77 29.54
N ILE A 169 -21.73 22.75 29.00
CA ILE A 169 -20.70 22.89 27.96
C ILE A 169 -21.29 23.56 26.73
N LYS A 170 -22.43 23.06 26.25
CA LYS A 170 -23.14 23.64 25.12
C LYS A 170 -23.53 25.09 25.37
N GLN A 171 -24.07 25.41 26.55
CA GLN A 171 -24.44 26.77 26.90
C GLN A 171 -23.22 27.71 26.91
N MET A 172 -22.09 27.26 27.48
CA MET A 172 -20.83 27.99 27.53
C MET A 172 -20.28 28.31 26.13
N LEU A 173 -20.23 27.31 25.25
CA LEU A 173 -19.77 27.50 23.87
C LEU A 173 -20.72 28.43 23.10
N ASN A 174 -22.03 28.20 23.23
CA ASN A 174 -23.04 29.01 22.54
C ASN A 174 -22.98 30.48 22.95
N SER A 175 -22.83 30.80 24.24
CA SER A 175 -22.75 32.20 24.69
C SER A 175 -21.53 32.92 24.14
N ASN A 176 -20.37 32.24 24.09
CA ASN A 176 -19.12 32.82 23.60
C ASN A 176 -19.08 32.93 22.07
N LEU A 177 -19.71 32.01 21.34
CA LEU A 177 -19.88 32.10 19.87
C LEU A 177 -20.70 33.35 19.45
N HIS A 178 -21.57 33.85 20.33
CA HIS A 178 -22.44 35.01 20.09
C HIS A 178 -21.90 36.32 20.72
N ASP A 179 -20.66 36.36 21.21
CA ASP A 179 -20.04 37.58 21.75
C ASP A 179 -19.66 38.56 20.63
N ALA A 180 -20.63 39.36 20.19
CA ALA A 180 -20.48 40.28 19.07
C ALA A 180 -19.44 41.39 19.32
N ASP A 181 -19.11 41.67 20.58
CA ASP A 181 -18.20 42.76 20.94
C ASP A 181 -16.72 42.32 20.90
N HIS A 182 -16.44 40.99 20.92
CA HIS A 182 -15.08 40.44 21.02
C HIS A 182 -14.84 39.30 20.00
N PRO A 183 -14.37 39.62 18.78
CA PRO A 183 -14.12 38.62 17.73
C PRO A 183 -13.19 37.49 18.15
N GLN A 184 -12.11 37.80 18.88
CA GLN A 184 -11.13 36.81 19.33
C GLN A 184 -11.71 35.76 20.28
N VAL A 185 -12.69 36.13 21.12
CA VAL A 185 -13.42 35.18 21.98
C VAL A 185 -14.28 34.25 21.14
N ARG A 186 -14.94 34.77 20.10
CA ARG A 186 -15.72 33.94 19.16
C ARG A 186 -14.84 32.97 18.39
N PHE A 187 -13.67 33.40 17.96
CA PHE A 187 -12.71 32.58 17.23
C PHE A 187 -12.17 31.45 18.10
N GLU A 188 -11.81 31.74 19.35
CA GLU A 188 -11.42 30.69 20.29
C GLU A 188 -12.59 29.75 20.61
N ALA A 189 -13.83 30.26 20.66
CA ALA A 189 -15.01 29.41 20.84
C ALA A 189 -15.26 28.47 19.66
N VAL A 190 -14.91 28.86 18.42
CA VAL A 190 -14.94 27.98 17.25
C VAL A 190 -13.93 26.85 17.41
N LYS A 191 -12.68 27.16 17.78
CA LYS A 191 -11.62 26.17 18.01
C LYS A 191 -12.01 25.18 19.11
N ALA A 192 -12.48 25.71 20.24
CA ALA A 192 -12.96 24.94 21.38
C ALA A 192 -14.14 24.02 21.01
N THR A 193 -15.10 24.50 20.22
CA THR A 193 -16.23 23.69 19.77
C THR A 193 -15.77 22.61 18.79
N THR A 194 -14.83 22.93 17.91
CA THR A 194 -14.27 22.00 16.93
C THR A 194 -13.53 20.85 17.63
N ALA A 195 -12.57 21.16 18.49
CA ALA A 195 -11.81 20.18 19.27
C ALA A 195 -12.74 19.26 20.09
N PHE A 196 -13.81 19.81 20.68
CA PHE A 196 -14.79 19.00 21.40
C PHE A 196 -15.59 18.04 20.51
N LEU A 197 -15.97 18.46 19.31
CA LEU A 197 -16.69 17.60 18.37
C LEU A 197 -15.78 16.49 17.82
N VAL A 198 -14.54 16.83 17.47
CA VAL A 198 -13.50 15.90 16.99
C VAL A 198 -13.19 14.84 18.04
N ALA A 199 -13.00 15.24 19.31
CA ALA A 199 -12.77 14.30 20.42
C ALA A 199 -13.98 13.38 20.72
N ASN A 200 -15.15 13.64 20.13
CA ASN A 200 -16.38 12.86 20.30
C ASN A 200 -16.92 12.30 18.97
N ASP A 201 -16.06 12.09 17.98
CA ASP A 201 -16.35 11.57 16.63
C ASP A 201 -17.26 10.34 16.60
N LYS A 202 -17.05 9.39 17.51
CA LYS A 202 -17.80 8.13 17.62
C LYS A 202 -19.14 8.29 18.35
N GLN A 203 -19.36 9.41 19.05
CA GLN A 203 -20.53 9.63 19.90
C GLN A 203 -21.66 10.39 19.17
N GLN A 204 -22.38 9.69 18.30
CA GLN A 204 -23.45 10.28 17.46
C GLN A 204 -24.52 11.06 18.24
N SER A 205 -24.82 10.66 19.48
CA SER A 205 -25.76 11.39 20.35
C SER A 205 -25.23 12.75 20.79
N ILE A 206 -23.92 12.88 21.04
CA ILE A 206 -23.28 14.16 21.38
C ILE A 206 -23.24 15.04 20.14
N LEU A 207 -22.78 14.53 19.00
CA LEU A 207 -22.74 15.29 17.74
C LEU A 207 -24.14 15.84 17.38
N ALA A 208 -25.19 15.03 17.54
CA ALA A 208 -26.56 15.47 17.33
C ALA A 208 -27.01 16.57 18.31
N HIS A 209 -26.55 16.53 19.57
CA HIS A 209 -26.92 17.51 20.59
C HIS A 209 -26.31 18.90 20.34
N PHE A 210 -25.13 18.98 19.71
CA PHE A 210 -24.42 20.24 19.45
C PHE A 210 -24.71 20.85 18.07
N ARG A 211 -25.46 20.15 17.21
CA ARG A 211 -25.70 20.52 15.79
C ARG A 211 -26.27 21.93 15.58
N ASP A 212 -27.01 22.47 16.54
CA ASP A 212 -27.55 23.83 16.50
C ASP A 212 -26.51 24.95 16.70
N LEU A 213 -25.27 24.63 17.10
CA LEU A 213 -24.17 25.60 17.16
C LEU A 213 -23.55 25.88 15.78
N LEU A 214 -23.71 24.97 14.82
CA LEU A 214 -23.06 25.03 13.53
C LEU A 214 -23.28 26.36 12.77
N PRO A 215 -24.49 26.96 12.70
CA PRO A 215 -24.67 28.25 12.05
C PRO A 215 -23.84 29.39 12.66
N ALA A 216 -23.66 29.39 13.99
CA ALA A 216 -22.87 30.41 14.67
C ALA A 216 -21.37 30.24 14.42
N ILE A 217 -20.91 28.98 14.35
CA ILE A 217 -19.54 28.62 13.96
C ILE A 217 -19.24 29.17 12.56
N LEU A 218 -20.10 28.86 11.58
CA LEU A 218 -19.92 29.31 10.20
C LEU A 218 -19.94 30.84 10.09
N GLN A 219 -20.81 31.52 10.85
CA GLN A 219 -20.82 32.98 10.85
C GLN A 219 -19.51 33.57 11.38
N ALA A 220 -18.89 32.97 12.41
CA ALA A 220 -17.58 33.40 12.90
C ALA A 220 -16.47 33.18 11.87
N MET A 221 -16.49 32.06 11.15
CA MET A 221 -15.57 31.80 10.03
C MET A 221 -15.72 32.86 8.93
N VAL A 222 -16.96 33.19 8.54
CA VAL A 222 -17.26 34.24 7.55
C VAL A 222 -16.71 35.60 7.99
N ASP A 223 -16.89 35.95 9.27
CA ASP A 223 -16.39 37.22 9.81
C ASP A 223 -14.86 37.28 9.79
N SER A 224 -14.17 36.20 10.15
CA SER A 224 -12.70 36.10 10.10
C SER A 224 -12.17 36.27 8.68
N VAL A 225 -12.75 35.56 7.71
CA VAL A 225 -12.35 35.64 6.29
C VAL A 225 -12.54 37.07 5.74
N ASN A 226 -13.69 37.70 6.02
CA ASN A 226 -13.93 39.07 5.53
C ASN A 226 -12.98 40.09 6.17
N ALA A 227 -12.53 39.83 7.41
CA ALA A 227 -11.58 40.67 8.12
C ALA A 227 -10.11 40.32 7.83
N GLN A 228 -9.85 39.16 7.22
CA GLN A 228 -8.52 38.55 7.08
C GLN A 228 -7.76 38.48 8.42
N ASP A 229 -8.45 38.06 9.48
CA ASP A 229 -7.94 38.10 10.87
C ASP A 229 -7.23 36.79 11.28
N ASP A 230 -7.93 35.64 11.22
CA ASP A 230 -7.39 34.34 11.66
C ASP A 230 -7.81 33.19 10.72
N ASP A 231 -6.85 32.66 9.96
CA ASP A 231 -7.01 31.58 8.96
C ASP A 231 -7.19 30.20 9.61
N SER A 232 -6.83 30.04 10.89
CA SER A 232 -6.97 28.77 11.61
C SER A 232 -8.43 28.33 11.75
N LEU A 233 -9.38 29.23 11.56
CA LEU A 233 -10.80 28.91 11.55
C LEU A 233 -11.18 28.09 10.31
N LEU A 234 -10.52 28.28 9.16
CA LEU A 234 -10.71 27.40 8.01
C LEU A 234 -10.08 26.03 8.25
N LYS A 235 -8.95 25.98 8.98
CA LYS A 235 -8.33 24.72 9.41
C LYS A 235 -9.27 23.92 10.31
N CYS A 236 -9.99 24.59 11.23
CA CYS A 236 -11.06 23.93 11.99
C CYS A 236 -12.19 23.39 11.11
N LEU A 237 -12.56 24.08 10.02
CA LEU A 237 -13.56 23.56 9.09
C LEU A 237 -13.07 22.29 8.37
N ILE A 238 -11.79 22.28 7.96
CA ILE A 238 -11.13 21.12 7.35
C ILE A 238 -11.10 19.96 8.35
N GLU A 239 -10.70 20.20 9.60
CA GLU A 239 -10.67 19.19 10.67
C GLU A 239 -12.07 18.59 10.94
N LEU A 240 -13.12 19.43 10.96
CA LEU A 240 -14.51 18.95 11.05
C LEU A 240 -14.94 18.13 9.84
N ALA A 241 -14.48 18.51 8.63
CA ALA A 241 -14.74 17.76 7.42
C ALA A 241 -14.00 16.41 7.44
N GLU A 242 -12.78 16.37 7.96
CA GLU A 242 -11.97 15.16 8.02
C GLU A 242 -12.53 14.15 9.03
N THR A 243 -12.78 14.57 10.27
CA THR A 243 -13.13 13.63 11.37
C THR A 243 -14.63 13.41 11.53
N VAL A 244 -15.47 14.44 11.33
CA VAL A 244 -16.92 14.37 11.59
C VAL A 244 -17.79 14.95 10.47
N PRO A 245 -17.59 14.57 9.19
CA PRO A 245 -18.23 15.22 8.05
C PRO A 245 -19.77 15.21 8.10
N LYS A 246 -20.38 14.13 8.62
CA LYS A 246 -21.85 14.01 8.76
C LYS A 246 -22.45 15.08 9.71
N TYR A 247 -21.65 15.70 10.57
CA TYR A 247 -22.09 16.83 11.40
C TYR A 247 -22.40 18.07 10.55
N LEU A 248 -21.63 18.29 9.47
CA LEU A 248 -21.72 19.45 8.58
C LEU A 248 -22.92 19.39 7.61
N ARG A 249 -23.54 18.21 7.44
CA ARG A 249 -24.63 17.95 6.47
C ARG A 249 -25.72 19.01 6.46
N SER A 250 -26.16 19.46 7.64
CA SER A 250 -27.30 20.41 7.76
C SER A 250 -27.01 21.82 7.24
N GLN A 251 -25.73 22.15 7.01
CA GLN A 251 -25.29 23.47 6.54
C GLN A 251 -24.46 23.37 5.26
N LEU A 252 -24.47 22.22 4.58
CA LEU A 252 -23.66 22.03 3.38
C LEU A 252 -24.01 23.02 2.25
N ASP A 253 -25.30 23.39 2.14
CA ASP A 253 -25.81 24.45 1.25
C ASP A 253 -25.22 25.85 1.54
N ASN A 254 -24.65 26.06 2.73
CA ASN A 254 -23.99 27.32 3.12
C ASN A 254 -22.46 27.19 3.08
N ILE A 255 -21.93 26.04 3.49
CA ILE A 255 -20.48 25.76 3.53
C ILE A 255 -19.89 25.78 2.12
N ILE A 256 -20.50 25.07 1.17
CA ILE A 256 -19.95 24.97 -0.19
C ILE A 256 -19.92 26.35 -0.88
N PRO A 257 -21.01 27.16 -0.89
CA PRO A 257 -20.93 28.51 -1.45
C PRO A 257 -19.97 29.44 -0.71
N PHE A 258 -19.81 29.28 0.61
CA PHE A 258 -18.84 30.04 1.39
C PHE A 258 -17.41 29.73 0.94
N CYS A 259 -17.03 28.46 0.89
CA CYS A 259 -15.73 28.02 0.39
C CYS A 259 -15.50 28.47 -1.07
N LEU A 260 -16.49 28.30 -1.95
CA LEU A 260 -16.41 28.78 -3.33
C LEU A 260 -16.14 30.28 -3.43
N LYS A 261 -16.78 31.10 -2.59
CA LYS A 261 -16.55 32.54 -2.56
C LYS A 261 -15.09 32.83 -2.23
N ILE A 262 -14.50 32.11 -1.27
CA ILE A 262 -13.09 32.25 -0.88
C ILE A 262 -12.19 31.92 -2.06
N VAL A 263 -12.35 30.74 -2.68
CA VAL A 263 -11.51 30.30 -3.82
C VAL A 263 -11.55 31.33 -4.98
N SER A 264 -12.73 31.89 -5.24
CA SER A 264 -12.94 32.84 -6.34
C SER A 264 -12.51 34.29 -6.07
N ASP A 265 -12.16 34.65 -4.82
CA ASP A 265 -11.81 36.03 -4.48
C ASP A 265 -10.31 36.29 -4.68
N ALA A 266 -9.97 36.87 -5.82
CA ALA A 266 -8.60 37.23 -6.17
C ALA A 266 -7.97 38.33 -5.29
N ASN A 267 -8.70 38.89 -4.31
CA ASN A 267 -8.14 39.83 -3.32
C ASN A 267 -7.68 39.15 -2.03
N LEU A 268 -7.96 37.85 -1.87
CA LEU A 268 -7.44 37.05 -0.76
C LEU A 268 -6.06 36.49 -1.14
N ASP A 269 -5.17 36.41 -0.16
CA ASP A 269 -3.88 35.74 -0.33
C ASP A 269 -4.08 34.25 -0.66
N ASP A 270 -3.10 33.66 -1.34
CA ASP A 270 -3.20 32.29 -1.85
C ASP A 270 -3.49 31.26 -0.76
N SER A 271 -2.92 31.43 0.43
CA SER A 271 -3.18 30.57 1.59
C SER A 271 -4.68 30.46 1.92
N TRP A 272 -5.43 31.57 1.90
CA TRP A 272 -6.88 31.54 2.17
C TRP A 272 -7.63 30.81 1.06
N ARG A 273 -7.26 31.05 -0.20
CA ARG A 273 -7.88 30.44 -1.38
C ARG A 273 -7.64 28.93 -1.41
N GLN A 274 -6.41 28.51 -1.08
CA GLN A 274 -6.01 27.11 -0.92
C GLN A 274 -6.78 26.44 0.22
N LEU A 275 -6.87 27.06 1.41
CA LEU A 275 -7.66 26.51 2.53
C LEU A 275 -9.17 26.40 2.21
N GLY A 276 -9.72 27.38 1.48
CA GLY A 276 -11.10 27.32 1.01
C GLY A 276 -11.36 26.18 0.02
N MET A 277 -10.37 25.88 -0.83
CA MET A 277 -10.41 24.75 -1.76
C MET A 277 -10.26 23.43 -1.03
N GLU A 278 -9.27 23.32 -0.12
CA GLU A 278 -8.99 22.14 0.70
C GLU A 278 -10.25 21.70 1.46
N ALA A 279 -10.99 22.62 2.09
CA ALA A 279 -12.23 22.28 2.79
C ALA A 279 -13.28 21.58 1.91
N ILE A 280 -13.33 21.89 0.60
CA ILE A 280 -14.24 21.19 -0.34
C ILE A 280 -13.65 19.83 -0.75
N VAL A 281 -12.35 19.75 -0.99
CA VAL A 281 -11.65 18.51 -1.35
C VAL A 281 -11.75 17.50 -0.20
N THR A 282 -11.39 17.89 1.02
CA THR A 282 -11.49 17.04 2.21
C THR A 282 -12.92 16.52 2.43
N LEU A 283 -13.95 17.38 2.31
CA LEU A 283 -15.35 16.95 2.38
C LEU A 283 -15.71 15.93 1.30
N SER A 284 -15.12 16.07 0.12
CA SER A 284 -15.34 15.16 -1.00
C SER A 284 -14.70 13.80 -0.71
N GLU A 285 -13.52 13.75 -0.10
CA GLU A 285 -12.83 12.50 0.26
C GLU A 285 -13.48 11.78 1.44
N THR A 286 -13.91 12.51 2.48
CA THR A 286 -14.39 11.89 3.73
C THR A 286 -15.89 11.64 3.75
N ALA A 287 -16.66 12.33 2.91
CA ALA A 287 -18.09 12.09 2.74
C ALA A 287 -18.54 12.27 1.27
N PRO A 288 -17.94 11.51 0.33
CA PRO A 288 -18.17 11.66 -1.10
C PRO A 288 -19.65 11.55 -1.47
N ALA A 289 -20.34 10.55 -0.93
CA ALA A 289 -21.75 10.31 -1.21
C ALA A 289 -22.67 11.45 -0.71
N MET A 290 -22.31 12.07 0.41
CA MET A 290 -22.99 13.27 0.89
C MET A 290 -22.77 14.44 -0.07
N VAL A 291 -21.53 14.66 -0.52
CA VAL A 291 -21.18 15.77 -1.43
C VAL A 291 -21.77 15.58 -2.83
N ARG A 292 -21.82 14.35 -3.36
CA ARG A 292 -22.43 14.02 -4.67
C ARG A 292 -23.88 14.50 -4.76
N LYS A 293 -24.65 14.45 -3.66
CA LYS A 293 -26.03 14.99 -3.59
C LYS A 293 -26.12 16.51 -3.78
N PHE A 294 -25.02 17.23 -3.54
CA PHE A 294 -24.92 18.68 -3.68
C PHE A 294 -24.06 19.14 -4.87
N SER A 295 -23.59 18.21 -5.71
CA SER A 295 -22.64 18.38 -6.84
C SER A 295 -22.92 19.51 -7.85
N LYS A 296 -24.04 20.23 -7.78
CA LYS A 296 -24.31 21.41 -8.64
C LYS A 296 -23.21 22.47 -8.55
N PHE A 297 -22.53 22.56 -7.41
CA PHE A 297 -21.40 23.48 -7.20
C PHE A 297 -20.20 23.19 -8.11
N MET A 298 -20.08 21.96 -8.62
CA MET A 298 -18.97 21.54 -9.50
C MET A 298 -18.85 22.39 -10.75
N SER A 299 -19.99 22.83 -11.30
CA SER A 299 -20.03 23.75 -12.44
C SER A 299 -19.41 25.12 -12.18
N LEU A 300 -19.26 25.51 -10.91
CA LEU A 300 -18.61 26.73 -10.45
C LEU A 300 -17.19 26.47 -9.95
N LEU A 301 -16.97 25.36 -9.23
CA LEU A 301 -15.68 25.02 -8.64
C LEU A 301 -14.63 24.72 -9.70
N VAL A 302 -14.94 23.81 -10.63
CA VAL A 302 -13.96 23.32 -11.62
C VAL A 302 -13.35 24.49 -12.42
N PRO A 303 -14.11 25.48 -12.91
CA PRO A 303 -13.52 26.67 -13.53
C PRO A 303 -12.58 27.47 -12.62
N GLN A 304 -12.81 27.53 -11.30
CA GLN A 304 -11.91 28.23 -10.37
C GLN A 304 -10.61 27.46 -10.16
N ILE A 305 -10.69 26.13 -10.02
CA ILE A 305 -9.52 25.25 -9.95
C ILE A 305 -8.68 25.40 -11.22
N LEU A 306 -9.31 25.32 -12.39
CA LEU A 306 -8.63 25.52 -13.68
C LEU A 306 -8.04 26.93 -13.83
N ALA A 307 -8.66 27.96 -13.24
CA ALA A 307 -8.10 29.31 -13.24
C ALA A 307 -6.86 29.43 -12.36
N LEU A 308 -6.82 28.72 -11.22
CA LEU A 308 -5.62 28.60 -10.37
C LEU A 308 -4.49 27.85 -11.09
N MET A 309 -4.79 26.80 -11.85
CA MET A 309 -3.80 26.09 -12.68
C MET A 309 -3.18 26.95 -13.80
N VAL A 310 -3.84 28.05 -14.19
CA VAL A 310 -3.34 29.01 -15.19
C VAL A 310 -2.38 30.02 -14.57
N ASP A 311 -2.30 30.11 -13.24
CA ASP A 311 -1.48 31.05 -12.48
C ASP A 311 0.01 30.65 -12.51
N LEU A 312 0.62 30.81 -13.68
CA LEU A 312 2.01 30.45 -13.96
C LEU A 312 2.81 31.66 -14.43
N GLU A 313 4.02 31.80 -13.89
CA GLU A 313 4.94 32.86 -14.29
C GLU A 313 5.71 32.50 -15.58
N GLU A 314 6.22 33.53 -16.29
CA GLU A 314 7.05 33.34 -17.47
C GLU A 314 8.53 33.39 -17.08
N GLU A 315 9.23 32.27 -17.22
CA GLU A 315 10.65 32.14 -16.91
C GLU A 315 11.46 31.94 -18.19
N THR A 316 12.45 32.82 -18.43
CA THR A 316 13.19 32.84 -19.70
C THR A 316 14.12 31.64 -19.92
N ASP A 317 14.66 31.08 -18.84
CA ASP A 317 15.64 29.98 -18.89
C ASP A 317 15.06 28.64 -18.42
N TRP A 318 13.73 28.56 -18.27
CA TRP A 318 13.00 27.38 -17.78
C TRP A 318 13.45 26.09 -18.46
N ALA A 319 13.62 26.12 -19.80
CA ALA A 319 13.95 24.93 -20.59
C ALA A 319 15.36 24.36 -20.35
N LEU A 320 16.26 25.13 -19.72
CA LEU A 320 17.66 24.80 -19.49
C LEU A 320 18.00 24.54 -18.01
N GLN A 321 17.09 24.84 -17.07
CA GLN A 321 17.29 24.55 -15.65
C GLN A 321 17.33 23.04 -15.40
N ASP A 322 18.31 22.59 -14.62
CA ASP A 322 18.50 21.18 -14.26
C ASP A 322 17.64 20.72 -13.06
N GLU A 323 17.22 21.64 -12.18
CA GLU A 323 16.45 21.37 -10.96
C GLU A 323 15.21 22.28 -10.89
N PRO A 324 14.04 21.79 -10.44
CA PRO A 324 12.88 22.65 -10.12
C PRO A 324 13.20 23.55 -8.91
N GLU A 325 12.70 24.78 -8.89
CA GLU A 325 12.92 25.71 -7.76
C GLU A 325 11.97 25.37 -6.60
N GLU A 326 12.42 25.46 -5.34
CA GLU A 326 11.61 25.12 -4.15
C GLU A 326 10.28 25.91 -4.09
N GLU A 327 10.27 27.15 -4.58
CA GLU A 327 9.09 28.02 -4.68
C GLU A 327 7.97 27.45 -5.58
N ASP A 328 8.28 26.52 -6.50
CA ASP A 328 7.27 25.91 -7.37
C ASP A 328 6.26 25.07 -6.57
N THR A 329 6.68 24.45 -5.45
CA THR A 329 5.92 23.44 -4.71
C THR A 329 4.70 23.97 -3.94
N GLU A 330 4.69 25.25 -3.56
CA GLU A 330 3.59 25.90 -2.82
C GLU A 330 2.68 26.76 -3.72
N SER A 331 2.90 26.73 -5.04
CA SER A 331 2.17 27.57 -5.99
C SER A 331 0.70 27.18 -6.13
N ASN A 332 -0.16 28.17 -6.43
CA ASN A 332 -1.57 27.96 -6.77
C ASN A 332 -1.78 26.89 -7.85
N ALA A 333 -0.88 26.81 -8.83
CA ALA A 333 -1.01 25.87 -9.93
C ALA A 333 -0.88 24.41 -9.47
N ILE A 334 0.11 24.12 -8.61
CA ILE A 334 0.32 22.76 -8.08
C ILE A 334 -0.77 22.38 -7.08
N SER A 335 -1.12 23.29 -6.16
CA SER A 335 -2.22 23.02 -5.21
C SER A 335 -3.55 22.75 -5.94
N ALA A 336 -3.82 23.48 -7.03
CA ALA A 336 -5.05 23.29 -7.82
C ALA A 336 -5.03 22.02 -8.66
N GLU A 337 -3.86 21.63 -9.20
CA GLU A 337 -3.70 20.34 -9.89
C GLU A 337 -3.98 19.17 -8.93
N SER A 338 -3.35 19.17 -7.76
CA SER A 338 -3.56 18.16 -6.72
C SER A 338 -5.02 18.13 -6.24
N ALA A 339 -5.64 19.30 -6.03
CA ALA A 339 -7.05 19.37 -5.67
C ALA A 339 -7.99 18.82 -6.74
N LEU A 340 -7.67 19.00 -8.04
CA LEU A 340 -8.49 18.47 -9.13
C LEU A 340 -8.44 16.94 -9.18
N ASP A 341 -7.26 16.38 -8.99
CA ASP A 341 -7.00 14.93 -8.93
C ASP A 341 -7.76 14.30 -7.75
N ARG A 342 -7.47 14.74 -6.52
CA ARG A 342 -8.13 14.27 -5.29
C ARG A 342 -9.66 14.35 -5.39
N LEU A 343 -10.18 15.43 -5.96
CA LEU A 343 -11.63 15.61 -6.16
C LEU A 343 -12.21 14.71 -7.27
N ALA A 344 -11.43 14.40 -8.30
CA ALA A 344 -11.81 13.42 -9.32
C ALA A 344 -11.85 12.01 -8.72
N CYS A 345 -10.83 11.61 -7.93
CA CYS A 345 -10.76 10.33 -7.26
C CYS A 345 -11.90 10.16 -6.24
N ALA A 346 -12.18 11.19 -5.44
CA ALA A 346 -13.21 11.12 -4.42
C ALA A 346 -14.65 11.11 -4.95
N LEU A 347 -14.98 11.95 -5.94
CA LEU A 347 -16.37 12.07 -6.43
C LEU A 347 -16.67 11.22 -7.68
N GLY A 348 -15.64 10.63 -8.27
CA GLY A 348 -15.70 9.81 -9.47
C GLY A 348 -15.95 10.60 -10.76
N GLY A 349 -15.52 10.02 -11.88
CA GLY A 349 -15.65 10.64 -13.20
C GLY A 349 -17.09 10.88 -13.69
N LYS A 350 -18.10 10.16 -13.16
CA LYS A 350 -19.52 10.46 -13.46
C LYS A 350 -19.90 11.87 -13.02
N THR A 351 -19.36 12.32 -11.88
CA THR A 351 -19.66 13.63 -11.27
C THR A 351 -18.72 14.71 -11.79
N THR A 352 -17.41 14.41 -11.86
CA THR A 352 -16.37 15.43 -12.07
C THR A 352 -16.08 15.70 -13.55
N LEU A 353 -15.93 14.63 -14.35
CA LEU A 353 -15.47 14.73 -15.75
C LEU A 353 -16.32 15.64 -16.66
N PRO A 354 -17.67 15.65 -16.59
CA PRO A 354 -18.48 16.51 -17.47
C PRO A 354 -18.17 18.01 -17.30
N HIS A 355 -17.80 18.42 -16.10
CA HIS A 355 -17.47 19.82 -15.79
C HIS A 355 -16.06 20.19 -16.25
N ILE A 356 -15.12 19.25 -16.17
CA ILE A 356 -13.76 19.42 -16.74
C ILE A 356 -13.87 19.56 -18.26
N LEU A 357 -14.51 18.59 -18.94
CA LEU A 357 -14.64 18.56 -20.40
C LEU A 357 -15.40 19.75 -20.99
N ALA A 358 -16.24 20.44 -20.20
CA ALA A 358 -16.89 21.67 -20.65
C ALA A 358 -15.90 22.84 -20.85
N ASN A 359 -14.77 22.84 -20.14
CA ASN A 359 -13.78 23.92 -20.14
C ASN A 359 -12.57 23.59 -21.05
N ILE A 360 -12.09 22.35 -21.02
CA ILE A 360 -10.86 21.91 -21.70
C ILE A 360 -10.78 22.33 -23.19
N PRO A 361 -11.80 22.14 -24.05
CA PRO A 361 -11.69 22.50 -25.46
C PRO A 361 -11.41 23.98 -25.71
N GLN A 362 -11.95 24.88 -24.87
CA GLN A 362 -11.71 26.32 -25.00
C GLN A 362 -10.30 26.68 -24.52
N MET A 363 -9.83 26.05 -23.45
CA MET A 363 -8.49 26.27 -22.91
C MET A 363 -7.41 25.81 -23.89
N LEU A 364 -7.56 24.63 -24.50
CA LEU A 364 -6.64 24.09 -25.52
C LEU A 364 -6.55 24.96 -26.77
N GLN A 365 -7.61 25.70 -27.12
CA GLN A 365 -7.64 26.62 -28.27
C GLN A 365 -7.19 28.04 -27.93
N ASN A 366 -6.86 28.33 -26.67
CA ASN A 366 -6.49 29.67 -26.24
C ASN A 366 -5.09 30.06 -26.77
N ASN A 367 -4.92 31.34 -27.13
CA ASN A 367 -3.64 31.88 -27.59
C ASN A 367 -2.62 31.95 -26.45
N ASP A 368 -3.07 32.18 -25.22
CA ASP A 368 -2.20 32.15 -24.05
C ASP A 368 -1.78 30.71 -23.75
N TRP A 369 -0.47 30.48 -23.67
CA TRP A 369 0.10 29.15 -23.48
C TRP A 369 -0.26 28.58 -22.11
N ARG A 370 -0.48 29.42 -21.10
CA ARG A 370 -0.82 29.00 -19.72
C ARG A 370 -2.13 28.23 -19.68
N TYR A 371 -3.11 28.64 -20.48
CA TYR A 371 -4.39 27.93 -20.62
C TYR A 371 -4.21 26.56 -21.29
N ARG A 372 -3.38 26.48 -22.33
CA ARG A 372 -3.11 25.20 -23.01
C ARG A 372 -2.35 24.25 -22.10
N HIS A 373 -1.38 24.77 -21.34
CA HIS A 373 -0.66 24.03 -20.30
C HIS A 373 -1.62 23.50 -19.24
N ALA A 374 -2.38 24.38 -18.57
CA ALA A 374 -3.32 24.01 -17.52
C ALA A 374 -4.35 22.98 -18.00
N ALA A 375 -4.82 23.07 -19.24
CA ALA A 375 -5.74 22.09 -19.81
C ALA A 375 -5.12 20.69 -19.95
N LEU A 376 -3.83 20.61 -20.32
CA LEU A 376 -3.13 19.33 -20.43
C LEU A 376 -2.86 18.73 -19.06
N MET A 377 -2.41 19.54 -18.09
CA MET A 377 -2.23 19.10 -16.71
C MET A 377 -3.56 18.67 -16.06
N ALA A 378 -4.66 19.35 -16.36
CA ALA A 378 -5.98 18.95 -15.88
C ALA A 378 -6.46 17.62 -16.46
N ILE A 379 -6.08 17.29 -17.71
CA ILE A 379 -6.34 15.97 -18.30
C ILE A 379 -5.50 14.90 -17.60
N SER A 380 -4.24 15.20 -17.25
CA SER A 380 -3.40 14.32 -16.44
C SER A 380 -4.04 14.06 -15.08
N ALA A 381 -4.33 15.13 -14.33
CA ALA A 381 -4.82 15.08 -12.96
C ALA A 381 -6.16 14.34 -12.83
N CYS A 382 -7.08 14.46 -13.78
CA CYS A 382 -8.36 13.75 -13.67
C CYS A 382 -8.31 12.31 -14.20
N GLY A 383 -7.19 11.85 -14.75
CA GLY A 383 -7.06 10.57 -15.44
C GLY A 383 -7.43 9.38 -14.55
N GLU A 384 -6.84 9.31 -13.36
CA GLU A 384 -7.07 8.29 -12.35
C GLU A 384 -8.54 8.25 -11.89
N GLY A 385 -9.02 9.34 -11.27
CA GLY A 385 -10.38 9.41 -10.73
C GLY A 385 -11.51 9.38 -11.77
N CYS A 386 -11.21 9.66 -13.04
CA CYS A 386 -12.18 9.58 -14.15
C CYS A 386 -11.93 8.41 -15.12
N HIS A 387 -11.06 7.46 -14.75
CA HIS A 387 -10.58 6.40 -15.62
C HIS A 387 -11.71 5.68 -16.37
N GLN A 388 -12.71 5.17 -15.67
CA GLN A 388 -13.80 4.40 -16.28
C GLN A 388 -14.56 5.18 -17.38
N GLN A 389 -14.87 6.46 -17.14
CA GLN A 389 -15.61 7.27 -18.12
C GLN A 389 -14.71 7.80 -19.24
N MET A 390 -13.44 8.09 -18.94
CA MET A 390 -12.45 8.52 -19.92
C MET A 390 -12.07 7.37 -20.86
N GLU A 391 -12.02 6.12 -20.41
CA GLU A 391 -11.66 4.97 -21.24
C GLU A 391 -12.56 4.83 -22.47
N ILE A 392 -13.87 5.08 -22.29
CA ILE A 392 -14.90 5.06 -23.35
C ILE A 392 -14.57 6.07 -24.47
N MET A 393 -13.95 7.21 -24.12
CA MET A 393 -13.59 8.28 -25.03
C MET A 393 -12.08 8.46 -25.22
N LEU A 394 -11.28 7.49 -24.79
CA LEU A 394 -9.81 7.59 -24.76
C LEU A 394 -9.22 7.93 -26.13
N GLY A 395 -9.83 7.44 -27.21
CA GLY A 395 -9.42 7.81 -28.58
C GLY A 395 -9.51 9.31 -28.86
N ASN A 396 -10.56 9.97 -28.38
CA ASN A 396 -10.71 11.43 -28.54
C ASN A 396 -9.72 12.19 -27.65
N VAL A 397 -9.46 11.69 -26.44
CA VAL A 397 -8.50 12.28 -25.49
C VAL A 397 -7.09 12.25 -26.09
N VAL A 398 -6.63 11.09 -26.56
CA VAL A 398 -5.34 10.93 -27.23
C VAL A 398 -5.23 11.83 -28.46
N GLU A 399 -6.27 11.88 -29.31
CA GLU A 399 -6.29 12.75 -30.50
C GLU A 399 -6.26 14.25 -30.16
N ALA A 400 -6.78 14.64 -28.99
CA ALA A 400 -6.74 16.02 -28.52
C ALA A 400 -5.35 16.41 -27.99
N ILE A 401 -4.64 15.51 -27.31
CA ILE A 401 -3.32 15.79 -26.68
C ILE A 401 -2.19 15.81 -27.72
N LEU A 402 -2.13 14.83 -28.61
CA LEU A 402 -0.98 14.60 -29.51
C LEU A 402 -0.52 15.84 -30.32
N PRO A 403 -1.41 16.72 -30.83
CA PRO A 403 -0.99 17.95 -31.51
C PRO A 403 -0.11 18.88 -30.65
N PHE A 404 -0.29 18.89 -29.33
CA PHE A 404 0.41 19.78 -28.42
C PHE A 404 1.86 19.36 -28.14
N LEU A 405 2.26 18.15 -28.52
CA LEU A 405 3.68 17.75 -28.56
C LEU A 405 4.50 18.59 -29.57
N LYS A 406 3.81 19.33 -30.46
CA LYS A 406 4.39 20.27 -31.44
C LYS A 406 4.02 21.73 -31.15
N ASP A 407 3.49 22.03 -29.96
CA ASP A 407 3.11 23.40 -29.59
C ASP A 407 4.34 24.34 -29.68
N PRO A 408 4.18 25.60 -30.12
CA PRO A 408 5.28 26.55 -30.15
C PRO A 408 5.90 26.82 -28.78
N HIS A 409 5.17 26.61 -27.68
CA HIS A 409 5.66 26.87 -26.33
C HIS A 409 6.26 25.61 -25.68
N PRO A 410 7.50 25.65 -25.14
CA PRO A 410 8.15 24.48 -24.54
C PRO A 410 7.39 23.93 -23.33
N ARG A 411 6.85 24.78 -22.44
CA ARG A 411 6.05 24.31 -21.28
C ARG A 411 4.77 23.57 -21.70
N VAL A 412 4.15 23.95 -22.83
CA VAL A 412 2.96 23.24 -23.33
C VAL A 412 3.34 21.88 -23.91
N ARG A 413 4.48 21.78 -24.59
CA ARG A 413 5.02 20.48 -25.05
C ARG A 413 5.38 19.57 -23.87
N TYR A 414 5.94 20.13 -22.80
CA TYR A 414 6.17 19.41 -21.55
C TYR A 414 4.86 18.90 -20.95
N ALA A 415 3.85 19.76 -20.75
CA ALA A 415 2.55 19.32 -20.24
C ALA A 415 1.87 18.26 -21.15
N ALA A 416 2.08 18.32 -22.46
CA ALA A 416 1.59 17.28 -23.38
C ALA A 416 2.33 15.95 -23.19
N CYS A 417 3.63 15.96 -22.91
CA CYS A 417 4.37 14.77 -22.51
C CYS A 417 3.88 14.23 -21.16
N ASN A 418 3.62 15.10 -20.18
CA ASN A 418 3.05 14.72 -18.89
C ASN A 418 1.71 14.01 -19.08
N ALA A 419 0.81 14.62 -19.85
CA ALA A 419 -0.50 14.05 -20.15
C ALA A 419 -0.40 12.70 -20.84
N ILE A 420 0.47 12.53 -21.84
CA ILE A 420 0.67 11.22 -22.49
C ILE A 420 1.28 10.18 -21.54
N GLY A 421 2.24 10.57 -20.70
CA GLY A 421 2.86 9.69 -19.71
C GLY A 421 1.83 9.21 -18.68
N GLN A 422 1.12 10.15 -18.05
CA GLN A 422 0.11 9.85 -17.04
C GLN A 422 -0.99 8.94 -17.58
N ILE A 423 -1.59 9.26 -18.74
CA ILE A 423 -2.62 8.38 -19.32
C ILE A 423 -2.06 7.02 -19.79
N SER A 424 -0.74 6.89 -19.97
CA SER A 424 -0.15 5.58 -20.27
C SER A 424 -0.15 4.69 -19.03
N THR A 425 0.06 5.25 -17.84
CA THR A 425 -0.08 4.57 -16.55
C THR A 425 -1.56 4.31 -16.25
N ASP A 426 -2.39 5.37 -16.18
CA ASP A 426 -3.78 5.28 -15.70
C ASP A 426 -4.63 4.32 -16.55
N PHE A 427 -4.39 4.28 -17.87
CA PHE A 427 -5.14 3.45 -18.82
C PHE A 427 -4.34 2.25 -19.34
N GLY A 428 -3.27 1.86 -18.64
CA GLY A 428 -2.47 0.67 -18.93
C GLY A 428 -3.26 -0.63 -18.71
N PRO A 429 -3.18 -1.65 -19.58
CA PRO A 429 -2.46 -1.73 -20.87
C PRO A 429 -3.35 -1.34 -22.07
N ILE A 430 -4.54 -0.79 -21.86
CA ILE A 430 -5.53 -0.52 -22.93
C ILE A 430 -5.01 0.55 -23.89
N LEU A 431 -4.38 1.59 -23.37
CA LEU A 431 -3.78 2.65 -24.18
C LEU A 431 -2.68 2.08 -25.09
N GLN A 432 -1.80 1.26 -24.53
CA GLN A 432 -0.70 0.60 -25.21
C GLN A 432 -1.24 -0.32 -26.29
N LYS A 433 -2.32 -1.08 -26.02
CA LYS A 433 -2.98 -1.96 -27.01
C LYS A 433 -3.63 -1.21 -28.16
N LYS A 434 -4.20 -0.03 -27.95
CA LYS A 434 -5.02 0.67 -28.97
C LYS A 434 -4.29 1.79 -29.70
N PHE A 435 -3.34 2.47 -29.06
CA PHE A 435 -2.79 3.74 -29.56
C PHE A 435 -1.28 3.75 -29.77
N HIS A 436 -0.61 2.61 -29.61
CA HIS A 436 0.84 2.46 -29.82
C HIS A 436 1.35 3.06 -31.15
N GLU A 437 0.61 2.88 -32.25
CA GLU A 437 0.96 3.42 -33.58
C GLU A 437 1.06 4.95 -33.64
N LYS A 438 0.36 5.67 -32.76
CA LYS A 438 0.37 7.14 -32.71
C LYS A 438 1.28 7.67 -31.60
N VAL A 439 1.25 7.05 -30.43
CA VAL A 439 1.96 7.50 -29.23
C VAL A 439 3.47 7.34 -29.42
N VAL A 440 3.94 6.14 -29.76
CA VAL A 440 5.38 5.86 -29.86
C VAL A 440 6.08 6.79 -30.85
N PRO A 441 5.63 6.96 -32.12
CA PRO A 441 6.31 7.88 -33.04
C PRO A 441 6.29 9.34 -32.57
N SER A 442 5.25 9.75 -31.83
CA SER A 442 5.11 11.12 -31.36
C SER A 442 6.08 11.41 -30.20
N LEU A 443 6.23 10.49 -29.26
CA LEU A 443 7.24 10.61 -28.18
C LEU A 443 8.66 10.60 -28.75
N LEU A 444 8.98 9.69 -29.67
CA LEU A 444 10.30 9.64 -30.32
C LEU A 444 10.63 10.92 -31.09
N MET A 445 9.63 11.63 -31.61
CA MET A 445 9.81 12.94 -32.25
C MET A 445 10.10 14.03 -31.22
N VAL A 446 9.46 14.02 -30.04
CA VAL A 446 9.78 14.99 -28.97
C VAL A 446 11.23 14.84 -28.52
N MET A 447 11.75 13.61 -28.52
CA MET A 447 13.16 13.35 -28.21
C MET A 447 14.15 13.96 -29.21
N ASP A 448 13.70 14.51 -30.35
CA ASP A 448 14.53 15.28 -31.29
C ASP A 448 14.64 16.77 -30.94
N ASP A 449 13.97 17.26 -29.88
CA ASP A 449 13.99 18.66 -29.48
C ASP A 449 15.23 19.05 -28.67
N ASP A 450 16.39 19.02 -29.33
CA ASP A 450 17.69 19.36 -28.72
C ASP A 450 17.77 20.79 -28.16
N ALA A 451 16.88 21.70 -28.58
CA ALA A 451 16.84 23.07 -28.10
C ALA A 451 16.18 23.20 -26.73
N ASN A 452 15.41 22.20 -26.28
CA ASN A 452 14.66 22.25 -25.03
C ASN A 452 14.88 20.95 -24.22
N PRO A 453 16.02 20.83 -23.50
CA PRO A 453 16.37 19.64 -22.73
C PRO A 453 15.27 19.11 -21.79
N ARG A 454 14.54 19.98 -21.09
CA ARG A 454 13.41 19.56 -20.24
C ARG A 454 12.30 18.84 -21.01
N VAL A 455 11.95 19.35 -22.18
CA VAL A 455 10.92 18.74 -23.06
C VAL A 455 11.43 17.40 -23.61
N GLN A 456 12.70 17.36 -24.02
CA GLN A 456 13.35 16.14 -24.52
C GLN A 456 13.41 15.04 -23.45
N ALA A 457 13.82 15.39 -22.23
CA ALA A 457 13.84 14.48 -21.09
C ALA A 457 12.43 13.99 -20.76
N HIS A 458 11.44 14.89 -20.67
CA HIS A 458 10.09 14.50 -20.30
C HIS A 458 9.38 13.66 -21.39
N GLY A 459 9.71 13.86 -22.67
CA GLY A 459 9.29 12.94 -23.74
C GLY A 459 9.86 11.53 -23.60
N ALA A 460 11.08 11.38 -23.06
CA ALA A 460 11.66 10.10 -22.72
C ALA A 460 11.06 9.52 -21.42
N ALA A 461 10.73 10.36 -20.43
CA ALA A 461 10.00 9.93 -19.23
C ALA A 461 8.61 9.36 -19.57
N ALA A 462 7.83 10.05 -20.41
CA ALA A 462 6.56 9.52 -20.88
C ALA A 462 6.69 8.18 -21.65
N LEU A 463 7.86 7.91 -22.25
CA LEU A 463 8.13 6.63 -22.90
C LEU A 463 8.41 5.51 -21.88
N VAL A 464 8.92 5.84 -20.68
CA VAL A 464 9.03 4.89 -19.54
C VAL A 464 7.63 4.45 -19.12
N ASN A 465 6.73 5.39 -18.79
CA ASN A 465 5.34 5.07 -18.43
C ASN A 465 4.65 4.25 -19.51
N PHE A 466 4.88 4.59 -20.78
CA PHE A 466 4.35 3.79 -21.87
C PHE A 466 4.90 2.36 -21.89
N SER A 467 6.21 2.14 -21.67
CA SER A 467 6.82 0.82 -21.75
C SER A 467 6.50 -0.09 -20.57
N GLU A 468 6.39 0.43 -19.35
CA GLU A 468 6.14 -0.38 -18.13
C GLU A 468 4.85 -1.21 -18.23
N ASP A 469 3.76 -0.60 -18.68
CA ASP A 469 2.47 -1.29 -18.87
C ASP A 469 2.26 -1.81 -20.31
N CYS A 470 3.28 -1.76 -21.17
CA CYS A 470 3.16 -2.24 -22.54
C CYS A 470 3.31 -3.76 -22.61
N PRO A 471 2.32 -4.49 -23.14
CA PRO A 471 2.51 -5.90 -23.42
C PRO A 471 3.71 -6.11 -24.33
N LYS A 472 4.63 -6.99 -23.94
CA LYS A 472 5.86 -7.32 -24.68
C LYS A 472 5.62 -7.57 -26.18
N THR A 473 4.51 -8.22 -26.54
CA THR A 473 4.12 -8.51 -27.94
C THR A 473 3.86 -7.25 -28.78
N ILE A 474 3.51 -6.13 -28.15
CA ILE A 474 3.33 -4.83 -28.80
C ILE A 474 4.66 -4.09 -28.85
N LEU A 475 5.37 -3.99 -27.72
CA LEU A 475 6.63 -3.24 -27.64
C LEU A 475 7.65 -3.72 -28.68
N VAL A 476 7.75 -5.04 -28.87
CA VAL A 476 8.68 -5.67 -29.83
C VAL A 476 8.49 -5.18 -31.28
N GLN A 477 7.28 -4.73 -31.66
CA GLN A 477 7.01 -4.20 -33.00
C GLN A 477 7.71 -2.85 -33.26
N TYR A 478 8.00 -2.10 -32.19
CA TYR A 478 8.64 -0.78 -32.24
C TYR A 478 10.08 -0.78 -31.76
N LEU A 479 10.53 -1.88 -31.18
CA LEU A 479 11.81 -1.99 -30.47
C LEU A 479 12.99 -1.50 -31.31
N ASP A 480 13.08 -1.88 -32.59
CA ASP A 480 14.15 -1.39 -33.49
C ASP A 480 14.21 0.14 -33.59
N VAL A 481 13.05 0.79 -33.71
CA VAL A 481 12.95 2.24 -33.92
C VAL A 481 13.19 2.99 -32.61
N ILE A 482 12.65 2.48 -31.50
CA ILE A 482 12.89 3.01 -30.15
C ILE A 482 14.38 2.94 -29.83
N ILE A 483 15.00 1.77 -30.01
CA ILE A 483 16.42 1.55 -29.72
C ILE A 483 17.32 2.43 -30.60
N LEU A 484 16.99 2.59 -31.88
CA LEU A 484 17.72 3.49 -32.76
C LEU A 484 17.66 4.94 -32.26
N LYS A 485 16.48 5.40 -31.78
CA LYS A 485 16.33 6.75 -31.23
C LYS A 485 17.11 6.90 -29.92
N LEU A 486 16.98 5.95 -28.99
CA LEU A 486 17.69 5.97 -27.72
C LEU A 486 19.22 6.00 -27.91
N GLU A 487 19.76 5.21 -28.84
CA GLU A 487 21.19 5.25 -29.15
C GLU A 487 21.63 6.62 -29.70
N GLN A 488 20.85 7.21 -30.62
CA GLN A 488 21.15 8.53 -31.18
C GLN A 488 21.21 9.60 -30.09
N VAL A 489 20.20 9.66 -29.22
CA VAL A 489 20.13 10.65 -28.14
C VAL A 489 21.22 10.39 -27.11
N LEU A 490 21.44 9.13 -26.70
CA LEU A 490 22.47 8.76 -25.74
C LEU A 490 23.86 9.19 -26.22
N VAL A 491 24.23 8.89 -27.47
CA VAL A 491 25.55 9.29 -28.01
C VAL A 491 25.68 10.81 -28.10
N SER A 492 24.63 11.51 -28.52
CA SER A 492 24.61 12.98 -28.63
C SER A 492 24.79 13.63 -27.26
N LYS A 493 23.99 13.22 -26.27
CA LYS A 493 24.01 13.79 -24.91
C LYS A 493 25.21 13.36 -24.11
N PHE A 494 25.77 12.18 -24.37
CA PHE A 494 27.04 11.77 -23.80
C PHE A 494 28.18 12.72 -24.24
N LYS A 495 28.21 13.10 -25.51
CA LYS A 495 29.17 14.10 -26.00
C LYS A 495 28.92 15.47 -25.36
N GLU A 496 27.65 15.87 -25.21
CA GLU A 496 27.29 17.13 -24.57
C GLU A 496 27.72 17.19 -23.09
N LEU A 497 27.53 16.11 -22.34
CA LEU A 497 28.04 15.96 -20.96
C LEU A 497 29.55 16.20 -20.90
N MET A 498 30.32 15.59 -21.81
CA MET A 498 31.78 15.75 -21.84
C MET A 498 32.23 17.16 -22.22
N GLU A 499 31.45 17.89 -23.02
CA GLU A 499 31.78 19.24 -23.51
C GLU A 499 31.27 20.36 -22.58
N LYS A 500 30.10 20.19 -21.98
CA LYS A 500 29.36 21.24 -21.25
C LYS A 500 28.95 20.86 -19.82
N GLY A 501 28.99 19.58 -19.44
CA GLY A 501 28.56 19.11 -18.13
C GLY A 501 27.05 18.90 -17.96
N THR A 502 26.25 18.97 -19.03
CA THR A 502 24.78 18.80 -18.96
C THR A 502 24.39 17.33 -18.83
N LYS A 503 23.57 16.98 -17.84
CA LYS A 503 23.25 15.57 -17.47
C LYS A 503 21.78 15.17 -17.60
N MET A 504 20.82 16.09 -17.44
CA MET A 504 19.37 15.80 -17.34
C MET A 504 18.85 14.80 -18.37
N VAL A 505 19.01 15.09 -19.67
CA VAL A 505 18.47 14.23 -20.74
C VAL A 505 19.16 12.86 -20.74
N LEU A 506 20.46 12.83 -20.43
CA LEU A 506 21.21 11.58 -20.40
C LEU A 506 20.73 10.69 -19.24
N GLU A 507 20.48 11.27 -18.06
CA GLU A 507 19.91 10.55 -16.92
C GLU A 507 18.58 9.89 -17.30
N GLN A 508 17.67 10.65 -17.93
CA GLN A 508 16.37 10.13 -18.31
C GLN A 508 16.43 9.09 -19.43
N VAL A 509 17.29 9.28 -20.43
CA VAL A 509 17.45 8.33 -21.54
C VAL A 509 18.01 6.99 -21.05
N VAL A 510 18.91 7.01 -20.07
CA VAL A 510 19.43 5.78 -19.44
C VAL A 510 18.32 5.03 -18.72
N THR A 511 17.46 5.72 -17.97
CA THR A 511 16.27 5.12 -17.33
C THR A 511 15.29 4.57 -18.36
N THR A 512 15.05 5.31 -19.45
CA THR A 512 14.17 4.88 -20.54
C THR A 512 14.69 3.63 -21.24
N LEU A 513 16.00 3.54 -21.46
CA LEU A 513 16.63 2.34 -21.99
C LEU A 513 16.46 1.14 -21.05
N ALA A 514 16.56 1.36 -19.74
CA ALA A 514 16.39 0.32 -18.73
C ALA A 514 14.97 -0.26 -18.74
N SER A 515 13.95 0.60 -18.72
CA SER A 515 12.53 0.18 -18.75
C SER A 515 12.18 -0.58 -20.05
N VAL A 516 12.64 -0.08 -21.20
CA VAL A 516 12.46 -0.77 -22.49
C VAL A 516 13.17 -2.13 -22.51
N ALA A 517 14.35 -2.24 -21.90
CA ALA A 517 15.08 -3.51 -21.84
C ALA A 517 14.37 -4.52 -20.93
N ASP A 518 13.93 -4.09 -19.75
CA ASP A 518 13.21 -4.92 -18.79
C ASP A 518 11.94 -5.52 -19.41
N THR A 519 11.13 -4.69 -20.08
CA THR A 519 9.90 -5.14 -20.76
C THR A 519 10.18 -6.03 -21.99
N ALA A 520 11.28 -5.79 -22.70
CA ALA A 520 11.61 -6.55 -23.91
C ALA A 520 12.23 -7.94 -23.62
N GLU A 521 12.78 -8.13 -22.43
CA GLU A 521 13.40 -9.38 -21.96
C GLU A 521 14.38 -9.97 -23.00
N GLU A 522 14.22 -11.24 -23.40
CA GLU A 522 15.13 -11.92 -24.32
C GLU A 522 15.18 -11.29 -25.72
N LYS A 523 14.19 -10.47 -26.09
CA LYS A 523 14.21 -9.74 -27.37
C LYS A 523 15.25 -8.63 -27.37
N PHE A 524 15.75 -8.21 -26.21
CA PHE A 524 16.79 -7.20 -26.09
C PHE A 524 18.20 -7.72 -26.44
N ILE A 525 18.42 -9.04 -26.48
CA ILE A 525 19.74 -9.68 -26.70
C ILE A 525 20.48 -9.11 -27.92
N GLN A 526 19.77 -8.84 -29.01
CA GLN A 526 20.36 -8.34 -30.26
C GLN A 526 20.87 -6.88 -30.19
N TYR A 527 20.43 -6.11 -29.19
CA TYR A 527 20.84 -4.70 -29.01
C TYR A 527 21.89 -4.52 -27.92
N TYR A 528 22.10 -5.54 -27.09
CA TYR A 528 23.03 -5.51 -25.95
C TYR A 528 24.39 -4.88 -26.29
N ASP A 529 25.01 -5.33 -27.37
CA ASP A 529 26.37 -4.91 -27.77
C ASP A 529 26.45 -3.43 -28.24
N ARG A 530 25.30 -2.78 -28.52
CA ARG A 530 25.23 -1.37 -28.92
C ARG A 530 25.38 -0.42 -27.72
N PHE A 531 24.90 -0.82 -26.54
CA PHE A 531 24.83 0.05 -25.37
C PHE A 531 25.84 -0.28 -24.28
N MET A 532 26.09 -1.56 -24.02
CA MET A 532 26.88 -1.99 -22.87
C MET A 532 28.28 -1.31 -22.78
N PRO A 533 29.04 -1.13 -23.88
CA PRO A 533 30.31 -0.41 -23.81
C PRO A 533 30.18 1.05 -23.33
N SER A 534 29.16 1.77 -23.82
CA SER A 534 28.90 3.17 -23.46
C SER A 534 28.46 3.30 -22.01
N LEU A 535 27.58 2.40 -21.54
CA LEU A 535 27.11 2.38 -20.16
C LEU A 535 28.25 2.11 -19.17
N LYS A 536 29.10 1.11 -19.46
CA LYS A 536 30.31 0.84 -18.65
C LYS A 536 31.23 2.06 -18.59
N TYR A 537 31.38 2.77 -19.71
CA TYR A 537 32.19 3.99 -19.75
C TYR A 537 31.60 5.11 -18.87
N ILE A 538 30.28 5.32 -18.90
CA ILE A 538 29.60 6.28 -18.01
C ILE A 538 29.89 5.96 -16.55
N VAL A 539 29.71 4.70 -16.10
CA VAL A 539 29.97 4.29 -14.71
C VAL A 539 31.44 4.51 -14.29
N GLN A 540 32.38 4.35 -15.22
CA GLN A 540 33.80 4.58 -15.00
C GLN A 540 34.18 6.06 -14.91
N GLN A 541 33.46 6.97 -15.59
CA GLN A 541 33.82 8.39 -15.65
C GLN A 541 33.00 9.29 -14.72
N ALA A 542 31.73 8.95 -14.47
CA ALA A 542 30.80 9.71 -13.63
C ALA A 542 31.07 9.51 -12.13
N ILE A 543 32.25 9.94 -11.66
CA ILE A 543 32.70 9.77 -10.26
C ILE A 543 32.47 11.06 -9.45
N GLN A 544 32.27 12.20 -10.12
CA GLN A 544 32.05 13.50 -9.50
C GLN A 544 30.73 13.50 -8.69
N PRO A 545 30.66 14.23 -7.56
CA PRO A 545 29.44 14.33 -6.75
C PRO A 545 28.19 14.69 -7.57
N GLU A 546 28.30 15.66 -8.47
CA GLU A 546 27.17 16.10 -9.30
C GLU A 546 26.64 15.03 -10.27
N LEU A 547 27.43 13.98 -10.57
CA LEU A 547 27.06 12.91 -11.50
C LEU A 547 26.71 11.59 -10.81
N ARG A 548 26.63 11.56 -9.47
CA ARG A 548 26.33 10.33 -8.72
C ARG A 548 24.95 9.75 -9.05
N LEU A 549 23.94 10.61 -9.27
CA LEU A 549 22.61 10.17 -9.71
C LEU A 549 22.66 9.51 -11.09
N LEU A 550 23.26 10.17 -12.09
CA LEU A 550 23.52 9.58 -13.41
C LEU A 550 24.22 8.23 -13.32
N ARG A 551 25.25 8.14 -12.47
CA ARG A 551 25.99 6.91 -12.24
C ARG A 551 25.10 5.80 -11.67
N GLY A 552 24.29 6.11 -10.66
CA GLY A 552 23.31 5.19 -10.07
C GLY A 552 22.30 4.67 -11.10
N LYS A 553 21.65 5.58 -11.83
CA LYS A 553 20.72 5.22 -12.94
C LYS A 553 21.38 4.35 -14.01
N THR A 554 22.66 4.60 -14.30
CA THR A 554 23.42 3.78 -15.27
C THR A 554 23.73 2.38 -14.73
N ILE A 555 24.07 2.26 -13.44
CA ILE A 555 24.25 0.97 -12.77
C ILE A 555 22.96 0.16 -12.82
N GLU A 556 21.82 0.80 -12.53
CA GLU A 556 20.52 0.19 -12.65
C GLU A 556 20.24 -0.29 -14.09
N CYS A 557 20.43 0.57 -15.08
CA CYS A 557 20.26 0.23 -16.49
C CYS A 557 21.10 -1.00 -16.90
N ILE A 558 22.37 -1.05 -16.52
CA ILE A 558 23.24 -2.22 -16.78
C ILE A 558 22.66 -3.49 -16.13
N SER A 559 22.21 -3.39 -14.89
CA SER A 559 21.68 -4.54 -14.15
C SER A 559 20.34 -5.06 -14.71
N LEU A 560 19.45 -4.17 -15.16
CA LEU A 560 18.18 -4.52 -15.81
C LEU A 560 18.40 -5.09 -17.21
N ILE A 561 19.30 -4.51 -18.00
CA ILE A 561 19.71 -5.10 -19.29
C ILE A 561 20.27 -6.51 -19.06
N GLY A 562 21.12 -6.69 -18.04
CA GLY A 562 21.68 -7.99 -17.68
C GLY A 562 20.61 -9.02 -17.30
N LEU A 563 19.55 -8.58 -16.60
CA LEU A 563 18.42 -9.42 -16.23
C LEU A 563 17.61 -9.82 -17.46
N ALA A 564 17.28 -8.86 -18.33
CA ALA A 564 16.51 -9.05 -19.54
C ALA A 564 17.18 -10.02 -20.54
N VAL A 565 18.48 -9.89 -20.77
CA VAL A 565 19.21 -10.76 -21.73
C VAL A 565 19.58 -12.12 -21.14
N GLY A 566 19.42 -12.29 -19.84
CA GLY A 566 19.76 -13.49 -19.11
C GLY A 566 21.27 -13.73 -18.93
N LYS A 567 21.56 -14.74 -18.09
CA LYS A 567 22.91 -15.09 -17.64
C LYS A 567 23.90 -15.30 -18.80
N ASP A 568 23.52 -16.09 -19.80
CA ASP A 568 24.45 -16.53 -20.86
C ASP A 568 25.04 -15.36 -21.67
N LYS A 569 24.22 -14.35 -21.98
CA LYS A 569 24.68 -13.16 -22.69
C LYS A 569 25.44 -12.21 -21.75
N PHE A 570 24.95 -12.00 -20.53
CA PHE A 570 25.54 -11.06 -19.57
C PHE A 570 26.91 -11.50 -19.01
N LEU A 571 27.19 -12.81 -18.94
CA LEU A 571 28.44 -13.35 -18.39
C LEU A 571 29.71 -12.76 -19.01
N GLN A 572 29.65 -12.31 -20.26
CA GLN A 572 30.79 -11.73 -20.99
C GLN A 572 31.30 -10.43 -20.35
N ASP A 573 30.39 -9.61 -19.82
CA ASP A 573 30.72 -8.33 -19.17
C ASP A 573 30.56 -8.39 -17.65
N CYS A 574 29.90 -9.43 -17.12
CA CYS A 574 29.59 -9.57 -15.72
C CYS A 574 30.81 -9.34 -14.83
N SER A 575 31.97 -9.96 -15.12
CA SER A 575 33.16 -9.77 -14.27
C SER A 575 33.64 -8.31 -14.24
N GLU A 576 33.54 -7.57 -15.35
CA GLU A 576 33.94 -6.16 -15.39
C GLU A 576 32.93 -5.29 -14.64
N VAL A 577 31.63 -5.50 -14.88
CA VAL A 577 30.55 -4.79 -14.19
C VAL A 577 30.63 -5.01 -12.68
N MET A 578 30.81 -6.25 -12.23
CA MET A 578 30.95 -6.59 -10.81
C MET A 578 32.17 -5.90 -10.20
N GLN A 579 33.30 -5.83 -10.91
CA GLN A 579 34.47 -5.08 -10.45
C GLN A 579 34.21 -3.57 -10.36
N LEU A 580 33.45 -2.98 -11.29
CA LEU A 580 33.07 -1.57 -11.23
C LEU A 580 32.17 -1.29 -10.01
N LEU A 581 31.19 -2.15 -9.73
CA LEU A 581 30.33 -2.04 -8.55
C LEU A 581 31.13 -2.21 -7.25
N LEU A 582 31.98 -3.24 -7.16
CA LEU A 582 32.85 -3.46 -6.01
C LEU A 582 33.79 -2.28 -5.77
N LYS A 583 34.44 -1.77 -6.82
CA LYS A 583 35.33 -0.61 -6.72
C LYS A 583 34.58 0.60 -6.18
N SER A 584 33.35 0.82 -6.64
CA SER A 584 32.48 1.89 -6.15
C SER A 584 32.19 1.75 -4.66
N GLN A 585 31.97 0.53 -4.20
CA GLN A 585 31.68 0.22 -2.80
C GLN A 585 32.92 0.28 -1.90
N THR A 586 34.11 -0.10 -2.40
CA THR A 586 35.35 -0.14 -1.60
C THR A 586 36.14 1.16 -1.59
N ASP A 587 36.15 1.92 -2.70
CA ASP A 587 36.91 3.18 -2.80
C ASP A 587 36.22 4.34 -2.05
N GLN A 588 34.98 4.14 -1.58
CA GLN A 588 34.14 5.20 -1.01
C GLN A 588 33.66 4.86 0.42
N GLN A 589 34.59 4.52 1.33
CA GLN A 589 34.30 4.35 2.76
C GLN A 589 33.77 5.61 3.49
N ASP A 590 33.71 6.76 2.79
CA ASP A 590 33.25 8.06 3.29
C ASP A 590 31.97 8.56 2.58
N LEU A 591 31.16 7.70 1.94
CA LEU A 591 29.83 8.13 1.49
C LEU A 591 28.98 8.47 2.72
N ALA A 592 28.32 9.62 2.66
CA ALA A 592 27.28 9.96 3.61
C ALA A 592 26.14 8.93 3.48
N ASP A 593 25.43 8.68 4.59
CA ASP A 593 24.39 7.64 4.64
C ASP A 593 23.21 7.95 3.70
N ASP A 594 23.10 9.19 3.20
CA ASP A 594 22.09 9.75 2.28
C ASP A 594 22.57 9.87 0.81
N ASP A 595 23.70 9.25 0.44
CA ASP A 595 24.18 9.36 -0.94
C ASP A 595 23.22 8.68 -1.95
N PRO A 596 22.76 9.40 -2.99
CA PRO A 596 21.70 8.92 -3.88
C PRO A 596 22.07 7.69 -4.70
N GLN A 597 23.36 7.32 -4.81
CA GLN A 597 23.77 6.14 -5.57
C GLN A 597 23.61 4.82 -4.77
N ILE A 598 23.43 4.89 -3.44
CA ILE A 598 23.39 3.72 -2.55
C ILE A 598 22.21 2.82 -2.90
N SER A 599 21.01 3.38 -3.05
CA SER A 599 19.79 2.65 -3.40
C SER A 599 19.93 1.90 -4.74
N TYR A 600 20.44 2.57 -5.78
CA TYR A 600 20.70 1.95 -7.09
C TYR A 600 21.73 0.82 -7.02
N MET A 601 22.78 0.96 -6.20
CA MET A 601 23.79 -0.09 -6.02
C MET A 601 23.20 -1.32 -5.33
N ILE A 602 22.42 -1.10 -4.28
CA ILE A 602 21.67 -2.13 -3.54
C ILE A 602 20.78 -2.89 -4.53
N SER A 603 19.88 -2.23 -5.25
CA SER A 603 19.01 -2.87 -6.23
C SER A 603 19.77 -3.61 -7.35
N ALA A 604 20.88 -3.04 -7.84
CA ALA A 604 21.71 -3.70 -8.84
C ALA A 604 22.31 -5.02 -8.32
N TRP A 605 22.78 -5.08 -7.07
CA TRP A 605 23.30 -6.32 -6.49
C TRP A 605 22.25 -7.43 -6.40
N ALA A 606 20.99 -7.09 -6.13
CA ALA A 606 19.89 -8.06 -6.09
C ALA A 606 19.64 -8.65 -7.47
N ARG A 607 19.61 -7.80 -8.51
CA ARG A 607 19.49 -8.23 -9.90
C ARG A 607 20.69 -9.10 -10.32
N MET A 608 21.92 -8.73 -9.93
CA MET A 608 23.11 -9.57 -10.17
C MET A 608 23.00 -10.94 -9.50
N CYS A 609 22.45 -11.01 -8.28
CA CYS A 609 22.20 -12.28 -7.60
C CYS A 609 21.16 -13.13 -8.33
N LYS A 610 20.06 -12.52 -8.79
CA LYS A 610 19.03 -13.21 -9.60
C LYS A 610 19.61 -13.75 -10.92
N ILE A 611 20.47 -12.98 -11.58
CA ILE A 611 21.11 -13.39 -12.85
C ILE A 611 22.10 -14.55 -12.64
N LEU A 612 22.97 -14.46 -11.64
CA LEU A 612 24.06 -15.42 -11.43
C LEU A 612 23.63 -16.66 -10.63
N GLY A 613 22.56 -16.55 -9.84
CA GLY A 613 22.13 -17.56 -8.89
C GLY A 613 23.26 -17.94 -7.94
N LYS A 614 23.53 -19.24 -7.80
CA LYS A 614 24.56 -19.77 -6.89
C LYS A 614 25.98 -19.22 -7.14
N GLU A 615 26.31 -18.80 -8.36
CA GLU A 615 27.63 -18.22 -8.68
C GLU A 615 27.86 -16.85 -8.02
N PHE A 616 26.79 -16.20 -7.55
CA PHE A 616 26.89 -14.96 -6.80
C PHE A 616 27.51 -15.15 -5.40
N GLN A 617 27.53 -16.38 -4.86
CA GLN A 617 28.04 -16.68 -3.52
C GLN A 617 29.45 -16.13 -3.26
N GLN A 618 30.33 -16.11 -4.27
CA GLN A 618 31.69 -15.58 -4.15
C GLN A 618 31.76 -14.07 -3.88
N TYR A 619 30.73 -13.32 -4.27
CA TYR A 619 30.62 -11.88 -4.08
C TYR A 619 29.87 -11.51 -2.81
N LEU A 620 29.09 -12.45 -2.26
CA LEU A 620 28.25 -12.22 -1.09
C LEU A 620 29.00 -11.57 0.10
N PRO A 621 30.21 -12.01 0.50
CA PRO A 621 30.94 -11.40 1.61
C PRO A 621 31.30 -9.92 1.41
N LEU A 622 31.34 -9.46 0.15
CA LEU A 622 31.69 -8.07 -0.20
C LEU A 622 30.45 -7.16 -0.21
N VAL A 623 29.27 -7.73 -0.48
CA VAL A 623 28.02 -6.97 -0.68
C VAL A 623 27.12 -6.98 0.55
N ILE A 624 27.16 -8.06 1.35
CA ILE A 624 26.20 -8.28 2.43
C ILE A 624 26.39 -7.28 3.58
N GLY A 625 27.61 -6.82 3.84
CA GLY A 625 27.91 -5.89 4.94
C GLY A 625 27.09 -4.59 4.87
N PRO A 626 27.16 -3.84 3.75
CA PRO A 626 26.36 -2.62 3.58
C PRO A 626 24.85 -2.87 3.57
N VAL A 627 24.38 -3.99 2.99
CA VAL A 627 22.96 -4.35 3.02
C VAL A 627 22.48 -4.57 4.46
N LEU A 628 23.26 -5.29 5.27
CA LEU A 628 22.94 -5.48 6.69
C LEU A 628 22.97 -4.17 7.48
N LYS A 629 23.87 -3.22 7.14
CA LYS A 629 23.92 -1.89 7.75
C LYS A 629 22.64 -1.10 7.43
N ALA A 630 22.26 -1.03 6.15
CA ALA A 630 21.05 -0.33 5.70
C ALA A 630 19.77 -0.95 6.30
N ALA A 631 19.64 -2.29 6.26
CA ALA A 631 18.52 -2.99 6.90
C ALA A 631 18.47 -2.78 8.42
N SER A 632 19.60 -2.47 9.07
CA SER A 632 19.68 -2.18 10.51
C SER A 632 19.58 -0.68 10.85
N LEU A 633 19.35 0.20 9.86
CA LEU A 633 19.17 1.63 10.09
C LEU A 633 18.05 1.85 11.10
N LYS A 634 18.31 2.73 12.08
CA LYS A 634 17.31 3.19 13.05
C LYS A 634 16.89 4.59 12.62
N PRO A 635 15.62 4.80 12.25
CA PRO A 635 15.17 6.14 11.92
C PRO A 635 15.29 7.05 13.14
N GLU A 636 15.57 8.31 12.89
CA GLU A 636 15.48 9.34 13.92
C GLU A 636 14.00 9.60 14.20
N VAL A 637 13.62 9.54 15.48
CA VAL A 637 12.27 9.80 15.93
C VAL A 637 12.28 10.94 16.92
N ALA A 638 11.40 11.90 16.72
CA ALA A 638 11.26 13.07 17.56
C ALA A 638 9.82 13.14 18.07
N LEU A 639 9.66 13.28 19.39
CA LEU A 639 8.38 13.67 19.97
C LEU A 639 8.39 15.19 20.06
N LEU A 640 7.60 15.84 19.21
CA LEU A 640 7.58 17.29 19.06
C LEU A 640 6.22 17.85 19.46
N GLU A 641 6.25 19.08 19.94
CA GLU A 641 5.05 19.87 20.20
C GLU A 641 4.63 20.61 18.91
N SER A 642 3.35 20.97 18.77
CA SER A 642 2.78 21.58 17.55
C SER A 642 3.44 22.88 17.07
N GLU A 643 4.23 23.56 17.92
CA GLU A 643 4.99 24.77 17.52
C GLU A 643 6.40 24.46 17.00
N GLU A 644 7.06 23.42 17.52
CA GLU A 644 8.40 22.98 17.05
C GLU A 644 8.31 22.31 15.68
N MET A 645 7.15 21.68 15.41
CA MET A 645 6.77 21.11 14.12
C MET A 645 6.88 22.13 12.96
N LYS A 646 6.52 23.41 13.19
CA LYS A 646 6.56 24.47 12.16
C LYS A 646 7.97 24.81 11.69
N GLU A 647 8.97 24.66 12.55
CA GLU A 647 10.38 24.89 12.18
C GLU A 647 10.99 23.69 11.45
N MET A 648 10.40 22.50 11.59
CA MET A 648 10.87 21.26 10.96
C MET A 648 10.12 20.89 9.67
N TYR A 649 8.93 21.46 9.40
CA TYR A 649 8.24 21.29 8.11
C TYR A 649 9.02 21.81 6.91
N SER A 650 10.00 22.71 7.11
CA SER A 650 10.90 23.13 6.03
C SER A 650 11.88 22.02 5.61
N ASP A 651 12.02 20.96 6.41
CA ASP A 651 12.85 19.80 6.08
C ASP A 651 11.95 18.68 5.53
N GLN A 652 12.03 18.47 4.21
CA GLN A 652 11.22 17.46 3.49
C GLN A 652 11.51 16.02 3.96
N ASP A 653 12.62 15.81 4.67
CA ASP A 653 13.01 14.51 5.24
C ASP A 653 12.19 14.12 6.47
N TRP A 654 11.30 14.97 6.99
CA TRP A 654 10.51 14.69 8.19
C TRP A 654 9.01 14.61 7.90
N GLN A 655 8.39 13.54 8.37
CA GLN A 655 6.94 13.41 8.41
C GLN A 655 6.46 13.38 9.86
N PHE A 656 5.33 14.04 10.11
CA PHE A 656 4.76 14.17 11.44
C PHE A 656 3.37 13.54 11.47
N VAL A 657 3.15 12.66 12.44
CA VAL A 657 1.82 12.12 12.77
C VAL A 657 1.41 12.67 14.13
N THR A 658 0.27 13.34 14.21
CA THR A 658 -0.26 13.79 15.49
C THR A 658 -0.82 12.58 16.26
N VAL A 659 -0.25 12.28 17.42
CA VAL A 659 -0.65 11.16 18.29
C VAL A 659 -1.28 11.73 19.55
N GLY A 660 -2.60 11.55 19.68
CA GLY A 660 -3.40 12.22 20.72
C GLY A 660 -3.57 13.71 20.47
N ASP A 661 -4.12 14.45 21.42
CA ASP A 661 -4.66 15.79 21.10
C ASP A 661 -3.58 16.88 20.88
N GLN A 662 -2.30 16.68 21.23
CA GLN A 662 -1.25 17.73 21.15
C GLN A 662 0.22 17.28 20.93
N GLN A 663 0.51 15.98 20.91
CA GLN A 663 1.87 15.49 20.66
C GLN A 663 1.99 15.06 19.22
N SER A 664 3.05 15.51 18.53
CA SER A 664 3.35 15.10 17.16
C SER A 664 4.56 14.17 17.19
N PHE A 665 4.37 12.98 16.65
CA PHE A 665 5.44 12.03 16.42
C PHE A 665 6.06 12.34 15.07
N GLY A 666 7.25 12.93 15.08
CA GLY A 666 8.09 13.13 13.91
C GLY A 666 8.95 11.91 13.64
N ILE A 667 8.96 11.47 12.40
CA ILE A 667 9.92 10.50 11.90
C ILE A 667 10.69 11.10 10.74
N ARG A 668 12.00 10.90 10.77
CA ARG A 668 12.85 11.17 9.63
C ARG A 668 12.65 10.05 8.60
N THR A 669 12.05 10.37 7.47
CA THR A 669 11.76 9.46 6.35
C THR A 669 13.00 9.15 5.52
N ALA A 670 14.00 10.03 5.53
CA ALA A 670 15.29 9.77 4.89
C ALA A 670 15.90 8.44 5.37
N GLY A 671 16.23 7.55 4.43
CA GLY A 671 16.78 6.23 4.74
C GLY A 671 15.74 5.11 4.88
N LEU A 672 14.43 5.42 4.96
CA LEU A 672 13.40 4.38 5.09
C LEU A 672 13.24 3.57 3.81
N GLU A 673 13.26 4.21 2.65
CA GLU A 673 13.24 3.55 1.34
C GLU A 673 14.47 2.67 1.12
N GLU A 674 15.65 3.15 1.52
CA GLU A 674 16.89 2.39 1.47
C GLU A 674 16.82 1.17 2.39
N LYS A 675 16.21 1.32 3.56
CA LYS A 675 15.98 0.23 4.51
C LYS A 675 14.99 -0.79 3.96
N ALA A 676 13.89 -0.36 3.35
CA ALA A 676 12.91 -1.21 2.68
C ALA A 676 13.56 -2.03 1.55
N THR A 677 14.28 -1.34 0.67
CA THR A 677 15.05 -1.96 -0.42
C THR A 677 16.07 -2.97 0.11
N ALA A 678 16.82 -2.61 1.17
CA ALA A 678 17.78 -3.52 1.79
C ALA A 678 17.12 -4.75 2.43
N CYS A 679 15.90 -4.62 2.97
CA CYS A 679 15.15 -5.77 3.48
C CYS A 679 14.70 -6.69 2.34
N GLN A 680 14.14 -6.14 1.27
CA GLN A 680 13.77 -6.90 0.06
C GLN A 680 14.97 -7.61 -0.57
N MET A 681 16.15 -6.97 -0.55
CA MET A 681 17.39 -7.61 -0.98
C MET A 681 17.74 -8.88 -0.16
N LEU A 682 17.58 -8.82 1.17
CA LEU A 682 17.85 -9.95 2.03
C LEU A 682 16.87 -11.11 1.76
N VAL A 683 15.61 -10.80 1.44
CA VAL A 683 14.63 -11.79 0.93
C VAL A 683 15.15 -12.43 -0.35
N CYS A 684 15.55 -11.62 -1.34
CA CYS A 684 16.08 -12.09 -2.61
C CYS A 684 17.32 -12.99 -2.43
N TYR A 685 18.28 -12.58 -1.61
CA TYR A 685 19.47 -13.39 -1.34
C TYR A 685 19.12 -14.73 -0.68
N ALA A 686 18.21 -14.76 0.30
CA ALA A 686 17.78 -16.00 0.92
C ALA A 686 17.09 -16.93 -0.10
N ARG A 687 16.19 -16.38 -0.92
CA ARG A 687 15.43 -17.12 -1.94
C ARG A 687 16.33 -17.71 -3.04
N GLU A 688 17.22 -16.90 -3.62
CA GLU A 688 18.01 -17.30 -4.79
C GLU A 688 19.24 -18.15 -4.41
N LEU A 689 19.90 -17.85 -3.29
CA LEU A 689 21.13 -18.56 -2.89
C LEU A 689 20.85 -19.83 -2.08
N LYS A 690 19.67 -19.94 -1.46
CA LYS A 690 19.25 -21.11 -0.67
C LYS A 690 20.34 -21.50 0.35
N GLU A 691 20.84 -22.73 0.30
CA GLU A 691 21.89 -23.26 1.19
C GLU A 691 23.17 -22.41 1.23
N ALA A 692 23.50 -21.70 0.14
CA ALA A 692 24.68 -20.83 0.10
C ALA A 692 24.55 -19.58 0.99
N PHE A 693 23.35 -19.24 1.45
CA PHE A 693 23.09 -18.13 2.38
C PHE A 693 23.08 -18.56 3.86
N ALA A 694 23.28 -19.86 4.15
CA ALA A 694 23.18 -20.42 5.51
C ALA A 694 24.11 -19.75 6.53
N GLU A 695 25.23 -19.16 6.10
CA GLU A 695 26.16 -18.44 6.98
C GLU A 695 25.59 -17.14 7.56
N TYR A 696 24.68 -16.50 6.83
CA TYR A 696 24.08 -15.22 7.19
C TYR A 696 22.68 -15.36 7.79
N ALA A 697 22.04 -16.53 7.63
CA ALA A 697 20.64 -16.76 7.97
C ALA A 697 20.28 -16.29 9.39
N GLU A 698 21.03 -16.70 10.42
CA GLU A 698 20.73 -16.31 11.81
C GLU A 698 20.93 -14.82 12.08
N GLN A 699 21.94 -14.19 11.47
CA GLN A 699 22.15 -12.75 11.60
C GLN A 699 20.98 -11.98 10.97
N VAL A 700 20.53 -12.42 9.80
CA VAL A 700 19.39 -11.81 9.10
C VAL A 700 18.10 -12.02 9.88
N VAL A 701 17.86 -13.21 10.44
CA VAL A 701 16.71 -13.46 11.32
C VAL A 701 16.69 -12.49 12.51
N LYS A 702 17.84 -12.22 13.14
CA LYS A 702 17.95 -11.26 14.25
C LYS A 702 17.67 -9.80 13.85
N ILE A 703 17.80 -9.47 12.56
CA ILE A 703 17.43 -8.16 12.00
C ILE A 703 15.96 -8.14 11.62
N MET A 704 15.48 -9.15 10.90
CA MET A 704 14.12 -9.18 10.34
C MET A 704 13.03 -9.34 11.39
N VAL A 705 13.24 -10.17 12.41
CA VAL A 705 12.20 -10.46 13.41
C VAL A 705 11.72 -9.20 14.16
N PRO A 706 12.60 -8.28 14.63
CA PRO A 706 12.16 -6.98 15.14
C PRO A 706 11.39 -6.12 14.13
N LEU A 707 11.71 -6.23 12.84
CA LEU A 707 11.12 -5.41 11.78
C LEU A 707 9.68 -5.79 11.44
N LEU A 708 9.20 -6.97 11.87
CA LEU A 708 7.77 -7.32 11.83
C LEU A 708 6.88 -6.31 12.57
N LYS A 709 7.44 -5.49 13.46
CA LYS A 709 6.72 -4.48 14.27
C LYS A 709 7.21 -3.06 13.98
N PHE A 710 7.78 -2.86 12.79
CA PHE A 710 8.26 -1.56 12.34
C PHE A 710 7.12 -0.82 11.64
N TYR A 711 6.22 -0.22 12.42
CA TYR A 711 4.99 0.45 11.94
C TYR A 711 5.21 1.71 11.11
N PHE A 712 6.46 2.06 10.82
CA PHE A 712 6.80 3.25 10.05
C PHE A 712 6.82 3.00 8.54
N HIS A 713 6.80 1.74 8.10
CA HIS A 713 6.85 1.40 6.69
C HIS A 713 6.34 -0.02 6.44
N ASP A 714 5.42 -0.17 5.50
CA ASP A 714 4.72 -1.43 5.23
C ASP A 714 5.63 -2.44 4.54
N ASP A 715 6.33 -2.04 3.49
CA ASP A 715 7.26 -2.93 2.76
C ASP A 715 8.38 -3.50 3.62
N ILE A 716 8.81 -2.80 4.68
CA ILE A 716 9.78 -3.33 5.64
C ILE A 716 9.17 -4.51 6.41
N ARG A 717 7.92 -4.38 6.87
CA ARG A 717 7.19 -5.44 7.59
C ARG A 717 6.88 -6.61 6.67
N ILE A 718 6.46 -6.34 5.43
CA ILE A 718 6.22 -7.35 4.39
C ILE A 718 7.51 -8.11 4.07
N ALA A 719 8.62 -7.41 3.78
CA ALA A 719 9.91 -8.06 3.49
C ALA A 719 10.44 -8.85 4.70
N ALA A 720 10.28 -8.33 5.92
CA ALA A 720 10.63 -9.05 7.13
C ALA A 720 9.86 -10.38 7.24
N SER A 721 8.55 -10.34 6.99
CA SER A 721 7.67 -11.51 6.95
C SER A 721 8.07 -12.51 5.88
N GLU A 722 8.19 -12.06 4.63
CA GLU A 722 8.50 -12.89 3.46
C GLU A 722 9.85 -13.60 3.62
N SER A 723 10.82 -12.98 4.30
CA SER A 723 12.15 -13.54 4.50
C SER A 723 12.17 -14.83 5.33
N LEU A 724 11.28 -14.97 6.32
CA LEU A 724 11.34 -16.02 7.34
C LEU A 724 11.32 -17.45 6.77
N PRO A 725 10.36 -17.83 5.89
CA PRO A 725 10.35 -19.17 5.31
C PRO A 725 11.60 -19.48 4.47
N PHE A 726 12.15 -18.49 3.76
CA PHE A 726 13.38 -18.67 2.99
C PHE A 726 14.61 -18.82 3.90
N LEU A 727 14.71 -18.03 4.97
CA LEU A 727 15.79 -18.14 5.94
C LEU A 727 15.79 -19.50 6.65
N ILE A 728 14.61 -20.05 6.96
CA ILE A 728 14.44 -21.41 7.47
C ILE A 728 15.00 -22.44 6.48
N ASP A 729 14.67 -22.33 5.19
CA ASP A 729 15.20 -23.23 4.17
C ASP A 729 16.72 -23.11 4.02
N CYS A 730 17.28 -21.90 4.03
CA CYS A 730 18.73 -21.69 4.03
C CYS A 730 19.39 -22.41 5.22
N ALA A 731 18.78 -22.36 6.40
CA ALA A 731 19.31 -22.93 7.63
C ALA A 731 19.25 -24.48 7.68
N LYS A 732 18.45 -25.14 6.85
CA LYS A 732 18.28 -26.62 6.86
C LYS A 732 19.60 -27.38 6.72
N ILE A 733 20.56 -26.86 5.94
CA ILE A 733 21.88 -27.48 5.76
C ILE A 733 22.70 -27.55 7.06
N ARG A 734 22.38 -26.73 8.07
CA ARG A 734 23.04 -26.72 9.39
C ARG A 734 22.45 -27.75 10.37
N GLY A 735 21.40 -28.46 9.97
CA GLY A 735 20.76 -29.53 10.73
C GLY A 735 19.54 -29.09 11.52
N GLU A 736 18.70 -30.06 11.89
CA GLU A 736 17.38 -29.85 12.49
C GLU A 736 17.42 -29.06 13.80
N GLN A 737 18.42 -29.27 14.66
CA GLN A 737 18.54 -28.54 15.92
C GLN A 737 18.75 -27.04 15.70
N TYR A 738 19.58 -26.67 14.71
CA TYR A 738 19.85 -25.27 14.39
C TYR A 738 18.57 -24.56 13.89
N VAL A 739 17.82 -25.25 13.02
CA VAL A 739 16.53 -24.77 12.52
C VAL A 739 15.51 -24.63 13.66
N ALA A 740 15.46 -25.59 14.59
CA ALA A 740 14.54 -25.55 15.72
C ALA A 740 14.84 -24.37 16.66
N GLU A 741 16.11 -24.10 16.97
CA GLU A 741 16.52 -22.94 17.80
C GLU A 741 16.17 -21.61 17.11
N MET A 742 16.36 -21.53 15.79
CA MET A 742 15.99 -20.35 15.01
C MET A 742 14.46 -20.14 14.98
N TRP A 743 13.69 -21.21 14.78
CA TRP A 743 12.23 -21.15 14.80
C TRP A 743 11.67 -20.80 16.18
N GLN A 744 12.29 -21.29 17.25
CA GLN A 744 11.91 -20.96 18.62
C GLN A 744 12.03 -19.44 18.90
N TYR A 745 12.95 -18.76 18.22
CA TYR A 745 13.06 -17.30 18.25
C TYR A 745 12.02 -16.62 17.35
N ILE A 746 11.77 -17.12 16.14
CA ILE A 746 10.87 -16.51 15.16
C ILE A 746 9.39 -16.60 15.58
N CYS A 747 8.93 -17.81 15.93
CA CYS A 747 7.51 -18.13 16.06
C CYS A 747 6.73 -17.21 17.03
N PRO A 748 7.21 -16.93 18.25
CA PRO A 748 6.49 -16.05 19.18
C PRO A 748 6.37 -14.62 18.67
N HIS A 749 7.38 -14.13 17.94
CA HIS A 749 7.38 -12.78 17.39
C HIS A 749 6.45 -12.65 16.20
N LEU A 750 6.40 -13.65 15.32
CA LEU A 750 5.49 -13.68 14.18
C LEU A 750 4.02 -13.80 14.64
N LEU A 751 3.73 -14.67 15.61
CA LEU A 751 2.39 -14.74 16.21
C LEU A 751 2.00 -13.41 16.87
N LYS A 752 2.93 -12.78 17.58
CA LYS A 752 2.65 -11.47 18.18
C LYS A 752 2.42 -10.42 17.10
N ALA A 753 3.16 -10.42 15.98
CA ALA A 753 2.95 -9.48 14.88
C ALA A 753 1.54 -9.63 14.30
N ILE A 754 1.08 -10.85 14.02
CA ILE A 754 -0.29 -11.15 13.56
C ILE A 754 -1.36 -10.61 14.54
N GLU A 755 -1.11 -10.63 15.85
CA GLU A 755 -2.07 -10.16 16.87
C GLU A 755 -2.30 -8.64 16.83
N ILE A 756 -1.26 -7.87 16.52
CA ILE A 756 -1.21 -6.41 16.71
C ILE A 756 -1.00 -5.64 15.40
N GLU A 757 -1.07 -6.31 14.25
CA GLU A 757 -0.89 -5.68 12.93
C GLU A 757 -2.10 -4.80 12.60
N PRO A 758 -1.93 -3.46 12.45
CA PRO A 758 -3.02 -2.56 12.12
C PRO A 758 -3.44 -2.61 10.64
N GLU A 759 -2.50 -2.84 9.72
CA GLU A 759 -2.73 -2.71 8.29
C GLU A 759 -3.29 -3.99 7.67
N GLN A 760 -4.44 -3.86 7.00
CA GLN A 760 -5.15 -5.01 6.39
C GLN A 760 -4.38 -5.59 5.20
N SER A 761 -3.50 -4.82 4.57
CA SER A 761 -2.62 -5.27 3.48
C SER A 761 -1.39 -6.05 3.97
N VAL A 762 -0.90 -5.77 5.19
CA VAL A 762 0.31 -6.39 5.77
C VAL A 762 -0.01 -7.67 6.54
N LEU A 763 -1.15 -7.70 7.25
CA LEU A 763 -1.59 -8.86 8.04
C LEU A 763 -1.62 -10.18 7.22
N PRO A 764 -2.21 -10.23 6.01
CA PRO A 764 -2.16 -11.41 5.14
C PRO A 764 -0.74 -11.93 4.89
N GLU A 765 0.25 -11.05 4.73
CA GLU A 765 1.62 -11.45 4.47
C GLU A 765 2.28 -12.10 5.69
N HIS A 766 1.95 -11.65 6.90
CA HIS A 766 2.36 -12.32 8.15
C HIS A 766 1.74 -13.71 8.28
N MET A 767 0.46 -13.84 7.95
CA MET A 767 -0.27 -15.11 8.00
C MET A 767 0.26 -16.11 6.97
N ASN A 768 0.51 -15.65 5.74
CA ASN A 768 1.13 -16.42 4.65
C ASN A 768 2.54 -16.91 5.04
N SER A 769 3.37 -16.04 5.63
CA SER A 769 4.69 -16.42 6.12
C SER A 769 4.61 -17.50 7.20
N LEU A 770 3.68 -17.38 8.14
CA LEU A 770 3.45 -18.40 9.17
C LEU A 770 3.05 -19.75 8.55
N ALA A 771 2.11 -19.76 7.60
CA ALA A 771 1.68 -20.96 6.90
C ALA A 771 2.87 -21.66 6.21
N LYS A 772 3.64 -20.90 5.41
CA LYS A 772 4.85 -21.41 4.73
C LYS A 772 5.91 -21.93 5.71
N CYS A 773 6.10 -21.28 6.85
CA CYS A 773 7.00 -21.77 7.90
C CYS A 773 6.51 -23.10 8.48
N ILE A 774 5.22 -23.25 8.74
CA ILE A 774 4.62 -24.50 9.25
C ILE A 774 4.85 -25.63 8.25
N GLU A 775 4.56 -25.42 6.96
CA GLU A 775 4.78 -26.41 5.90
C GLU A 775 6.24 -26.86 5.81
N LYS A 776 7.17 -25.89 5.82
CA LYS A 776 8.60 -26.16 5.67
C LYS A 776 9.21 -26.90 6.85
N LEU A 777 8.68 -26.69 8.06
CA LEU A 777 9.16 -27.31 9.29
C LEU A 777 8.44 -28.63 9.61
N GLY A 778 7.19 -28.76 9.19
CA GLY A 778 6.38 -29.95 9.38
C GLY A 778 5.94 -30.17 10.83
N LYS A 779 5.64 -31.44 11.13
CA LYS A 779 5.09 -31.86 12.41
C LYS A 779 5.98 -31.52 13.60
N GLY A 780 5.39 -30.94 14.64
CA GLY A 780 6.08 -30.60 15.89
C GLY A 780 6.75 -29.23 15.90
N CYS A 781 6.56 -28.42 14.85
CA CYS A 781 7.06 -27.05 14.79
C CYS A 781 6.36 -26.11 15.79
N LEU A 782 5.12 -26.39 16.18
CA LEU A 782 4.37 -25.58 17.14
C LEU A 782 4.28 -26.27 18.50
N THR A 783 4.59 -25.51 19.56
CA THR A 783 4.25 -25.93 20.93
C THR A 783 2.74 -25.83 21.14
N MET A 784 2.20 -26.55 22.13
CA MET A 784 0.77 -26.45 22.46
C MET A 784 0.36 -25.03 22.87
N GLU A 785 1.26 -24.27 23.48
CA GLU A 785 1.06 -22.85 23.82
C GLU A 785 0.90 -22.00 22.55
N ASN A 786 1.84 -22.14 21.60
CA ASN A 786 1.79 -21.39 20.34
C ASN A 786 0.59 -21.79 19.48
N LEU A 787 0.20 -23.08 19.49
CA LEU A 787 -0.98 -23.56 18.78
C LEU A 787 -2.27 -23.01 19.37
N ASN A 788 -2.37 -22.91 20.70
CA ASN A 788 -3.51 -22.28 21.36
C ASN A 788 -3.58 -20.78 21.07
N LEU A 789 -2.45 -20.08 21.08
CA LEU A 789 -2.39 -18.67 20.69
C LEU A 789 -2.84 -18.49 19.24
N LEU A 790 -2.30 -19.27 18.31
CA LEU A 790 -2.72 -19.25 16.91
C LEU A 790 -4.23 -19.49 16.74
N THR A 791 -4.78 -20.43 17.51
CA THR A 791 -6.23 -20.71 17.51
C THR A 791 -7.03 -19.49 17.97
N GLN A 792 -6.58 -18.77 19.00
CA GLN A 792 -7.22 -17.53 19.46
C GLN A 792 -7.14 -16.41 18.42
N LEU A 793 -6.01 -16.30 17.71
CA LEU A 793 -5.85 -15.32 16.63
C LEU A 793 -6.81 -15.61 15.48
N VAL A 794 -6.89 -16.87 15.04
CA VAL A 794 -7.84 -17.28 13.98
C VAL A 794 -9.29 -17.08 14.43
N ASP A 795 -9.63 -17.39 15.68
CA ASP A 795 -10.96 -17.11 16.25
C ASP A 795 -11.31 -15.62 16.19
N LYS A 796 -10.38 -14.74 16.60
CA LYS A 796 -10.55 -13.29 16.52
C LYS A 796 -10.79 -12.83 15.08
N GLN A 797 -9.97 -13.28 14.12
CA GLN A 797 -10.11 -12.87 12.73
C GLN A 797 -11.41 -13.37 12.08
N LEU A 798 -11.86 -14.58 12.40
CA LEU A 798 -13.16 -15.08 11.94
C LEU A 798 -14.34 -14.31 12.54
N GLN A 799 -14.24 -13.86 13.80
CA GLN A 799 -15.25 -12.98 14.40
C GLN A 799 -15.28 -11.61 13.72
N GLU A 800 -14.12 -11.03 13.44
CA GLU A 800 -14.00 -9.75 12.74
C GLU A 800 -14.57 -9.84 11.32
N HIS A 801 -14.25 -10.89 10.55
CA HIS A 801 -14.81 -11.14 9.23
C HIS A 801 -16.34 -11.09 9.23
N PHE A 802 -16.99 -11.83 10.13
CA PHE A 802 -18.46 -11.82 10.21
C PHE A 802 -19.04 -10.50 10.72
N LYS A 803 -18.32 -9.79 11.60
CA LYS A 803 -18.74 -8.48 12.07
C LYS A 803 -18.68 -7.44 10.95
N LYS A 804 -17.57 -7.39 10.19
CA LYS A 804 -17.39 -6.49 9.05
C LYS A 804 -18.47 -6.72 8.00
N GLN A 805 -18.81 -7.98 7.74
CA GLN A 805 -19.93 -8.33 6.85
C GLN A 805 -21.27 -7.73 7.31
N ASP A 806 -21.59 -7.81 8.61
CA ASP A 806 -22.79 -7.20 9.17
C ASP A 806 -22.73 -5.65 9.07
N GLU A 807 -21.57 -5.04 9.29
CA GLU A 807 -21.35 -3.60 9.14
C GLU A 807 -21.54 -3.13 7.69
N ARG A 808 -21.03 -3.87 6.70
CA ARG A 808 -21.26 -3.62 5.27
C ARG A 808 -22.76 -3.65 4.94
N GLN A 809 -23.54 -4.53 5.56
CA GLN A 809 -25.01 -4.55 5.37
C GLN A 809 -25.70 -3.33 6.00
N VAL A 810 -25.21 -2.82 7.14
CA VAL A 810 -25.74 -1.59 7.74
C VAL A 810 -25.43 -0.38 6.85
N LYS A 811 -24.20 -0.29 6.30
CA LYS A 811 -23.79 0.78 5.37
C LYS A 811 -24.68 0.82 4.12
N ARG A 812 -25.10 -0.33 3.58
CA ARG A 812 -26.05 -0.43 2.43
C ARG A 812 -27.45 0.14 2.70
N VAL A 813 -27.81 0.37 3.97
CA VAL A 813 -29.12 0.93 4.37
C VAL A 813 -28.99 2.39 4.83
N ASP A 814 -27.78 2.96 4.86
CA ASP A 814 -27.54 4.38 5.19
C ASP A 814 -28.21 5.30 4.14
N GLU A 815 -28.61 6.50 4.56
CA GLU A 815 -29.28 7.45 3.68
C GLU A 815 -28.37 7.97 2.55
N ASP A 816 -27.05 7.91 2.74
CA ASP A 816 -26.02 8.28 1.78
C ASP A 816 -25.57 7.13 0.88
N TYR A 817 -26.15 5.93 1.00
CA TYR A 817 -25.80 4.83 0.09
C TYR A 817 -26.07 5.19 -1.38
N ASP A 818 -25.06 5.01 -2.22
CA ASP A 818 -25.11 5.14 -3.68
C ASP A 818 -24.24 4.07 -4.36
N GLU A 819 -24.11 4.14 -5.69
CA GLU A 819 -23.38 3.14 -6.48
C GLU A 819 -21.88 3.13 -6.15
N ASP A 820 -21.26 4.30 -5.95
CA ASP A 820 -19.83 4.36 -5.65
C ASP A 820 -19.54 3.86 -4.22
N VAL A 821 -20.47 4.05 -3.26
CA VAL A 821 -20.36 3.40 -1.94
C VAL A 821 -20.46 1.87 -2.06
N GLU A 822 -21.24 1.33 -3.00
CA GLU A 822 -21.25 -0.13 -3.21
C GLU A 822 -19.90 -0.64 -3.72
N ASP A 823 -19.23 0.10 -4.61
CA ASP A 823 -17.90 -0.25 -5.11
C ASP A 823 -16.87 -0.25 -3.94
N GLU A 824 -16.85 0.77 -3.09
CA GLU A 824 -16.01 0.79 -1.86
C GLU A 824 -16.29 -0.39 -0.92
N LEU A 825 -17.58 -0.76 -0.76
CA LEU A 825 -17.97 -1.90 0.07
C LEU A 825 -17.56 -3.25 -0.55
N MET A 826 -17.40 -3.32 -1.87
CA MET A 826 -16.87 -4.48 -2.57
C MET A 826 -15.37 -4.59 -2.37
N ASP A 827 -14.63 -3.49 -2.45
CA ASP A 827 -13.19 -3.47 -2.14
C ASP A 827 -12.93 -3.88 -0.68
N GLU A 828 -13.72 -3.36 0.27
CA GLU A 828 -13.68 -3.80 1.68
C GLU A 828 -14.00 -5.30 1.86
N ASP A 829 -14.83 -5.88 0.98
CA ASP A 829 -15.15 -7.31 1.00
C ASP A 829 -13.99 -8.14 0.43
N ASP A 830 -13.37 -7.67 -0.65
CA ASP A 830 -12.22 -8.33 -1.29
C ASP A 830 -10.99 -8.38 -0.37
N GLU A 831 -10.69 -7.31 0.36
CA GLU A 831 -9.64 -7.31 1.39
C GLU A 831 -9.92 -8.31 2.52
N ASP A 832 -11.16 -8.36 3.00
CA ASP A 832 -11.61 -9.28 4.06
C ASP A 832 -11.57 -10.75 3.59
N VAL A 833 -11.94 -10.99 2.33
CA VAL A 833 -11.82 -12.30 1.66
C VAL A 833 -10.35 -12.69 1.47
N TYR A 834 -9.45 -11.75 1.20
CA TYR A 834 -8.02 -12.03 1.12
C TYR A 834 -7.48 -12.51 2.48
N ILE A 835 -7.88 -11.90 3.59
CA ILE A 835 -7.55 -12.39 4.95
C ILE A 835 -8.13 -13.78 5.18
N LEU A 836 -9.38 -14.03 4.78
CA LEU A 836 -10.01 -15.35 4.88
C LEU A 836 -9.22 -16.42 4.10
N SER A 837 -8.68 -16.09 2.93
CA SER A 837 -7.78 -16.98 2.18
C SER A 837 -6.53 -17.34 2.98
N LYS A 838 -5.97 -16.39 3.75
CA LYS A 838 -4.78 -16.65 4.58
C LYS A 838 -5.08 -17.43 5.85
N ILE A 839 -6.30 -17.33 6.37
CA ILE A 839 -6.80 -18.27 7.37
C ILE A 839 -6.82 -19.68 6.76
N ALA A 840 -7.32 -19.83 5.53
CA ALA A 840 -7.31 -21.11 4.84
C ALA A 840 -5.89 -21.65 4.64
N ASP A 841 -4.94 -20.84 4.18
CA ASP A 841 -3.53 -21.23 4.03
C ASP A 841 -2.93 -21.78 5.35
N ILE A 842 -3.20 -21.12 6.49
CA ILE A 842 -2.72 -21.59 7.80
C ILE A 842 -3.36 -22.93 8.18
N ILE A 843 -4.67 -23.09 7.97
CA ILE A 843 -5.39 -24.32 8.29
C ILE A 843 -4.94 -25.46 7.37
N HIS A 844 -4.74 -25.20 6.08
CA HIS A 844 -4.15 -26.12 5.11
C HIS A 844 -2.79 -26.61 5.58
N ALA A 845 -1.88 -25.68 5.91
CA ALA A 845 -0.54 -26.00 6.42
C ALA A 845 -0.59 -26.88 7.68
N LEU A 846 -1.52 -26.60 8.61
CA LEU A 846 -1.71 -27.39 9.83
C LEU A 846 -2.23 -28.80 9.51
N PHE A 847 -3.21 -28.95 8.62
CA PHE A 847 -3.71 -30.26 8.20
C PHE A 847 -2.66 -31.05 7.41
N GLY A 848 -1.98 -30.44 6.44
CA GLY A 848 -0.94 -31.10 5.64
C GLY A 848 0.21 -31.64 6.49
N THR A 849 0.56 -30.95 7.57
CA THR A 849 1.69 -31.33 8.43
C THR A 849 1.31 -32.19 9.64
N HIS A 850 0.18 -31.92 10.30
CA HIS A 850 -0.23 -32.59 11.55
C HIS A 850 -1.37 -33.61 11.35
N LYS A 851 -2.06 -33.58 10.20
CA LYS A 851 -3.11 -34.52 9.81
C LYS A 851 -4.19 -34.66 10.88
N GLU A 852 -4.60 -35.89 11.21
CA GLU A 852 -5.65 -36.16 12.19
C GLU A 852 -5.36 -35.64 13.61
N GLU A 853 -4.09 -35.35 13.96
CA GLU A 853 -3.73 -34.81 15.28
C GLU A 853 -4.18 -33.36 15.48
N PHE A 854 -4.45 -32.62 14.39
CA PHE A 854 -4.95 -31.25 14.45
C PHE A 854 -6.47 -31.17 14.72
N LEU A 855 -7.22 -32.25 14.43
CA LEU A 855 -8.68 -32.27 14.55
C LEU A 855 -9.23 -31.78 15.91
N PRO A 856 -8.68 -32.15 17.09
CA PRO A 856 -9.20 -31.65 18.37
C PRO A 856 -9.06 -30.13 18.56
N ILE A 857 -8.09 -29.50 17.90
CA ILE A 857 -7.92 -28.05 17.92
C ILE A 857 -8.89 -27.42 16.91
N PHE A 858 -8.98 -27.99 15.70
CA PHE A 858 -9.93 -27.57 14.67
C PHE A 858 -11.39 -27.58 15.15
N GLU A 859 -11.78 -28.54 15.99
CA GLU A 859 -13.12 -28.61 16.60
C GLU A 859 -13.52 -27.33 17.36
N GLN A 860 -12.56 -26.53 17.83
CA GLN A 860 -12.83 -25.24 18.49
C GLN A 860 -13.25 -24.14 17.50
N LEU A 861 -12.80 -24.23 16.26
CA LEU A 861 -13.03 -23.26 15.19
C LEU A 861 -14.10 -23.72 14.19
N MET A 862 -14.44 -25.01 14.17
CA MET A 862 -15.29 -25.63 13.14
C MET A 862 -16.64 -24.92 12.95
N GLY A 863 -17.21 -24.33 14.01
CA GLY A 863 -18.49 -23.63 13.94
C GLY A 863 -18.51 -22.47 12.94
N TYR A 864 -17.38 -21.77 12.78
CA TYR A 864 -17.24 -20.71 11.79
C TYR A 864 -17.24 -21.25 10.36
N PHE A 865 -16.48 -22.33 10.10
CA PHE A 865 -16.42 -22.95 8.77
C PHE A 865 -17.75 -23.60 8.36
N VAL A 866 -18.55 -24.07 9.31
CA VAL A 866 -19.95 -24.44 9.05
C VAL A 866 -20.79 -23.23 8.65
N ARG A 867 -20.60 -22.10 9.36
CA ARG A 867 -21.33 -20.85 9.10
C ARG A 867 -20.98 -20.26 7.72
N LEU A 868 -19.75 -20.43 7.24
CA LEU A 868 -19.31 -20.03 5.89
C LEU A 868 -20.07 -20.79 4.78
N LEU A 869 -20.42 -22.05 5.03
CA LEU A 869 -21.19 -22.86 4.08
C LEU A 869 -22.70 -22.54 4.06
N GLY A 870 -23.17 -21.55 4.81
CA GLY A 870 -24.58 -21.15 4.83
C GLY A 870 -25.09 -20.73 3.46
N ALA A 871 -26.34 -21.06 3.13
CA ALA A 871 -26.90 -20.78 1.80
C ALA A 871 -27.02 -19.28 1.51
N GLU A 872 -27.24 -18.49 2.57
CA GLU A 872 -27.32 -17.04 2.60
C GLU A 872 -25.96 -16.33 2.49
N ARG A 873 -24.86 -17.08 2.58
CA ARG A 873 -23.51 -16.51 2.51
C ARG A 873 -23.13 -16.10 1.10
N PRO A 874 -22.24 -15.09 0.95
CA PRO A 874 -21.67 -14.75 -0.34
C PRO A 874 -20.83 -15.92 -0.87
N TRP A 875 -20.52 -15.90 -2.17
CA TRP A 875 -19.81 -16.99 -2.82
C TRP A 875 -18.37 -17.20 -2.28
N PRO A 876 -17.59 -16.17 -1.86
CA PRO A 876 -16.25 -16.40 -1.33
C PRO A 876 -16.27 -17.16 -0.01
N ASP A 877 -17.20 -16.84 0.90
CA ASP A 877 -17.41 -17.62 2.14
C ASP A 877 -17.63 -19.09 1.81
N LYS A 878 -18.50 -19.39 0.83
CA LYS A 878 -18.81 -20.76 0.43
C LYS A 878 -17.58 -21.46 -0.14
N GLN A 879 -16.81 -20.77 -1.00
CA GLN A 879 -15.58 -21.29 -1.59
C GLN A 879 -14.57 -21.64 -0.49
N TRP A 880 -14.18 -20.67 0.35
CA TRP A 880 -13.18 -20.89 1.39
C TRP A 880 -13.66 -21.86 2.47
N GLY A 881 -14.95 -21.82 2.79
CA GLY A 881 -15.58 -22.84 3.63
C GLY A 881 -15.40 -24.24 3.07
N LEU A 882 -15.61 -24.44 1.76
CA LEU A 882 -15.39 -25.73 1.09
C LEU A 882 -13.91 -26.13 1.12
N CYS A 883 -12.99 -25.23 0.75
CA CYS A 883 -11.55 -25.52 0.75
C CYS A 883 -11.06 -26.07 2.10
N ILE A 884 -11.54 -25.50 3.22
CA ILE A 884 -11.20 -26.01 4.56
C ILE A 884 -11.72 -27.44 4.79
N TRP A 885 -12.93 -27.76 4.32
CA TRP A 885 -13.45 -29.12 4.45
C TRP A 885 -12.80 -30.10 3.46
N ASP A 886 -12.30 -29.60 2.33
CA ASP A 886 -11.50 -30.38 1.39
C ASP A 886 -10.20 -30.82 2.07
N ASP A 887 -9.50 -29.92 2.76
CA ASP A 887 -8.30 -30.23 3.56
C ASP A 887 -8.56 -31.27 4.65
N VAL A 888 -9.72 -31.17 5.33
CA VAL A 888 -10.13 -32.16 6.34
C VAL A 888 -10.25 -33.55 5.70
N VAL A 889 -10.83 -33.64 4.50
CA VAL A 889 -11.01 -34.91 3.80
C VAL A 889 -9.68 -35.44 3.26
N GLU A 890 -8.91 -34.59 2.61
CA GLU A 890 -7.64 -34.92 1.98
C GLU A 890 -6.59 -35.40 3.00
N HIS A 891 -6.40 -34.65 4.08
CA HIS A 891 -5.32 -34.91 5.03
C HIS A 891 -5.70 -35.81 6.19
N CYS A 892 -7.00 -35.96 6.51
CA CYS A 892 -7.47 -36.85 7.59
C CYS A 892 -8.16 -38.13 7.08
N GLY A 893 -8.40 -38.25 5.77
CA GLY A 893 -8.91 -39.45 5.11
C GLY A 893 -10.22 -39.96 5.74
N PRO A 894 -10.35 -41.26 6.09
CA PRO A 894 -11.59 -41.82 6.64
C PRO A 894 -12.04 -41.22 7.99
N HIS A 895 -11.17 -40.52 8.73
CA HIS A 895 -11.57 -39.85 9.98
C HIS A 895 -12.51 -38.67 9.71
N SER A 896 -12.47 -38.07 8.51
CA SER A 896 -13.35 -36.97 8.09
C SER A 896 -14.85 -37.34 8.18
N VAL A 897 -15.19 -38.64 8.09
CA VAL A 897 -16.59 -39.13 8.16
C VAL A 897 -17.30 -38.71 9.43
N LYS A 898 -16.55 -38.49 10.52
CA LYS A 898 -17.09 -37.97 11.78
C LYS A 898 -17.79 -36.61 11.57
N TYR A 899 -17.33 -35.81 10.61
CA TYR A 899 -17.79 -34.45 10.35
C TYR A 899 -18.65 -34.33 9.09
N GLN A 900 -19.00 -35.44 8.42
CA GLN A 900 -19.73 -35.42 7.15
C GLN A 900 -21.07 -34.65 7.22
N GLU A 901 -21.71 -34.60 8.40
CA GLU A 901 -22.97 -33.86 8.59
C GLU A 901 -22.84 -32.35 8.40
N TYR A 902 -21.62 -31.81 8.52
CA TYR A 902 -21.33 -30.38 8.45
C TYR A 902 -21.03 -29.88 7.03
N PHE A 903 -20.49 -30.74 6.16
CA PHE A 903 -20.00 -30.31 4.85
C PHE A 903 -20.58 -31.09 3.67
N LEU A 904 -20.90 -32.37 3.84
CA LEU A 904 -21.18 -33.26 2.70
C LEU A 904 -22.39 -32.78 1.88
N GLN A 905 -23.48 -32.40 2.54
CA GLN A 905 -24.68 -31.93 1.84
C GLN A 905 -24.43 -30.61 1.10
N SER A 906 -23.68 -29.69 1.70
CA SER A 906 -23.32 -28.41 1.10
C SER A 906 -22.41 -28.61 -0.10
N MET A 907 -21.35 -29.41 0.03
CA MET A 907 -20.43 -29.78 -1.05
C MET A 907 -21.17 -30.38 -2.25
N MET A 908 -22.09 -31.33 -2.02
CA MET A 908 -22.90 -31.92 -3.08
C MET A 908 -23.83 -30.89 -3.74
N THR A 909 -24.41 -29.97 -2.97
CA THR A 909 -25.30 -28.93 -3.50
C THR A 909 -24.52 -27.92 -4.35
N TYR A 910 -23.32 -27.56 -3.90
CA TYR A 910 -22.48 -26.53 -4.49
C TYR A 910 -21.76 -26.95 -5.78
N LEU A 911 -21.76 -28.24 -6.13
CA LEU A 911 -21.45 -28.71 -7.50
C LEU A 911 -22.34 -28.07 -8.59
N THR A 912 -23.48 -27.49 -8.22
CA THR A 912 -24.40 -26.84 -9.14
C THR A 912 -24.58 -25.34 -8.88
N GLU A 913 -23.69 -24.74 -8.09
CA GLU A 913 -23.76 -23.31 -7.79
C GLU A 913 -23.39 -22.44 -9.00
N LYS A 914 -23.86 -21.19 -9.02
CA LYS A 914 -23.61 -20.20 -10.07
C LYS A 914 -22.16 -19.73 -10.14
N SER A 915 -21.49 -19.53 -9.00
CA SER A 915 -20.07 -19.14 -8.97
C SER A 915 -19.19 -20.30 -9.46
N ALA A 916 -18.22 -19.97 -10.30
CA ALA A 916 -17.27 -20.93 -10.85
C ALA A 916 -16.34 -21.47 -9.76
N GLU A 917 -15.89 -20.60 -8.89
CA GLU A 917 -14.96 -20.84 -7.78
C GLU A 917 -15.58 -21.79 -6.75
N VAL A 918 -16.86 -21.59 -6.39
CA VAL A 918 -17.60 -22.49 -5.50
C VAL A 918 -17.77 -23.88 -6.12
N ARG A 919 -18.06 -23.95 -7.44
CA ARG A 919 -18.13 -25.23 -8.16
C ARG A 919 -16.78 -25.94 -8.20
N GLN A 920 -15.70 -25.19 -8.37
CA GLN A 920 -14.34 -25.73 -8.40
C GLN A 920 -13.98 -26.37 -7.07
N ALA A 921 -14.14 -25.64 -5.96
CA ALA A 921 -13.90 -26.18 -4.61
C ALA A 921 -14.79 -27.41 -4.33
N ALA A 922 -16.08 -27.37 -4.67
CA ALA A 922 -16.97 -28.52 -4.48
C ALA A 922 -16.54 -29.75 -5.31
N ALA A 923 -16.07 -29.54 -6.54
CA ALA A 923 -15.58 -30.61 -7.39
C ALA A 923 -14.27 -31.21 -6.85
N TYR A 924 -13.34 -30.36 -6.43
CA TYR A 924 -12.09 -30.76 -5.78
C TYR A 924 -12.37 -31.63 -4.54
N GLY A 925 -13.24 -31.14 -3.63
CA GLY A 925 -13.70 -31.86 -2.44
C GLY A 925 -14.23 -33.27 -2.71
N VAL A 926 -15.04 -33.43 -3.76
CA VAL A 926 -15.53 -34.76 -4.18
C VAL A 926 -14.40 -35.63 -4.74
N GLY A 927 -13.46 -35.05 -5.48
CA GLY A 927 -12.27 -35.73 -5.97
C GLY A 927 -11.41 -36.29 -4.84
N VAL A 928 -11.05 -35.45 -3.86
CA VAL A 928 -10.25 -35.87 -2.70
C VAL A 928 -11.03 -36.82 -1.78
N MET A 929 -12.35 -36.70 -1.69
CA MET A 929 -13.21 -37.66 -1.01
C MET A 929 -13.12 -39.06 -1.61
N ALA A 930 -13.06 -39.17 -2.94
CA ALA A 930 -12.86 -40.44 -3.61
C ALA A 930 -11.46 -41.01 -3.40
N GLN A 931 -10.44 -40.15 -3.43
CA GLN A 931 -9.02 -40.55 -3.36
C GLN A 931 -8.57 -40.91 -1.94
N PHE A 932 -8.98 -40.14 -0.93
CA PHE A 932 -8.48 -40.24 0.44
C PHE A 932 -9.55 -40.63 1.46
N GLY A 933 -10.83 -40.34 1.21
CA GLY A 933 -11.92 -40.57 2.16
C GLY A 933 -12.26 -42.05 2.39
N GLY A 934 -11.96 -42.93 1.43
CA GLY A 934 -12.17 -44.38 1.50
C GLY A 934 -13.60 -44.86 1.18
N ASP A 935 -13.83 -46.18 1.32
CA ASP A 935 -15.07 -46.86 0.90
C ASP A 935 -16.36 -46.32 1.55
N VAL A 936 -16.23 -45.70 2.72
CA VAL A 936 -17.30 -45.03 3.46
C VAL A 936 -18.02 -43.95 2.64
N TYR A 937 -17.31 -43.29 1.73
CA TYR A 937 -17.89 -42.27 0.84
C TYR A 937 -18.31 -42.81 -0.53
N ALA A 938 -18.19 -44.11 -0.79
CA ALA A 938 -18.50 -44.69 -2.10
C ALA A 938 -19.91 -44.34 -2.61
N GLN A 939 -20.89 -44.25 -1.70
CA GLN A 939 -22.25 -43.86 -2.03
C GLN A 939 -22.35 -42.37 -2.42
N ALA A 940 -21.69 -41.49 -1.66
CA ALA A 940 -21.66 -40.05 -1.96
C ALA A 940 -20.94 -39.78 -3.29
N CYS A 941 -19.80 -40.43 -3.53
CA CYS A 941 -19.09 -40.35 -4.82
C CYS A 941 -19.99 -40.77 -5.99
N ALA A 942 -20.76 -41.86 -5.84
CA ALA A 942 -21.70 -42.29 -6.88
C ALA A 942 -22.84 -41.29 -7.11
N GLU A 943 -23.33 -40.64 -6.05
CA GLU A 943 -24.36 -39.59 -6.12
C GLU A 943 -23.84 -38.29 -6.73
N ALA A 944 -22.53 -38.02 -6.66
CA ALA A 944 -21.92 -36.82 -7.21
C ALA A 944 -21.76 -36.88 -8.73
N ILE A 945 -21.59 -38.07 -9.30
CA ILE A 945 -21.33 -38.25 -10.75
C ILE A 945 -22.36 -37.55 -11.64
N PRO A 946 -23.69 -37.69 -11.44
CA PRO A 946 -24.66 -36.97 -12.26
C PRO A 946 -24.54 -35.45 -12.19
N LEU A 947 -24.10 -34.90 -11.05
CA LEU A 947 -23.92 -33.47 -10.84
C LEU A 947 -22.65 -32.98 -11.54
N LEU A 948 -21.54 -33.70 -11.38
CA LEU A 948 -20.28 -33.45 -12.10
C LEU A 948 -20.47 -33.52 -13.61
N LEU A 949 -21.17 -34.54 -14.10
CA LEU A 949 -21.52 -34.69 -15.52
C LEU A 949 -22.30 -33.48 -16.05
N LYS A 950 -23.24 -32.95 -15.26
CA LYS A 950 -24.00 -31.75 -15.65
C LYS A 950 -23.09 -30.53 -15.81
N MET A 951 -22.11 -30.36 -14.92
CA MET A 951 -21.12 -29.27 -15.01
C MET A 951 -20.26 -29.41 -16.27
N ILE A 952 -19.74 -30.62 -16.51
CA ILE A 952 -18.85 -30.91 -17.65
C ILE A 952 -19.58 -30.74 -19.00
N GLN A 953 -20.84 -31.16 -19.06
CA GLN A 953 -21.67 -31.13 -20.26
C GLN A 953 -22.39 -29.79 -20.48
N ASP A 954 -22.18 -28.80 -19.59
CA ASP A 954 -22.72 -27.46 -19.82
C ASP A 954 -22.15 -26.88 -21.12
N PRO A 955 -22.95 -26.25 -21.99
CA PRO A 955 -22.46 -25.67 -23.24
C PRO A 955 -21.33 -24.64 -23.05
N GLU A 956 -21.31 -23.95 -21.90
CA GLU A 956 -20.31 -22.93 -21.55
C GLU A 956 -19.21 -23.47 -20.63
N SER A 957 -19.10 -24.79 -20.46
CA SER A 957 -18.13 -25.43 -19.54
C SER A 957 -16.67 -25.14 -19.89
N ARG A 958 -16.39 -24.88 -21.16
CA ARG A 958 -15.05 -24.53 -21.67
C ARG A 958 -14.85 -23.03 -21.91
N ALA A 959 -15.77 -22.18 -21.44
CA ALA A 959 -15.53 -20.74 -21.40
C ALA A 959 -14.42 -20.40 -20.39
N VAL A 960 -13.72 -19.28 -20.58
CA VAL A 960 -12.58 -18.85 -19.74
C VAL A 960 -12.93 -18.87 -18.24
N GLU A 961 -14.13 -18.41 -17.89
CA GLU A 961 -14.62 -18.36 -16.50
C GLU A 961 -14.93 -19.75 -15.90
N ASN A 962 -15.23 -20.75 -16.74
CA ASN A 962 -15.76 -22.05 -16.30
C ASN A 962 -14.80 -23.23 -16.53
N VAL A 963 -13.65 -22.99 -17.16
CA VAL A 963 -12.74 -24.06 -17.53
C VAL A 963 -12.14 -24.75 -16.30
N ASN A 964 -11.66 -23.99 -15.31
CA ASN A 964 -11.09 -24.52 -14.06
C ASN A 964 -12.06 -25.41 -13.26
N PRO A 965 -13.30 -25.01 -12.95
CA PRO A 965 -14.25 -25.91 -12.29
C PRO A 965 -14.59 -27.13 -13.15
N THR A 966 -14.62 -26.99 -14.48
CA THR A 966 -14.88 -28.11 -15.39
C THR A 966 -13.74 -29.12 -15.38
N GLU A 967 -12.48 -28.67 -15.40
CA GLU A 967 -11.31 -29.56 -15.32
C GLU A 967 -11.23 -30.24 -13.96
N ASN A 968 -11.50 -29.53 -12.87
CA ASN A 968 -11.66 -30.11 -11.54
C ASN A 968 -12.79 -31.15 -11.49
N ALA A 969 -13.92 -30.92 -12.17
CA ALA A 969 -14.99 -31.91 -12.25
C ALA A 969 -14.59 -33.16 -13.06
N ILE A 970 -13.86 -32.99 -14.18
CA ILE A 970 -13.29 -34.10 -14.95
C ILE A 970 -12.33 -34.90 -14.06
N SER A 971 -11.49 -34.22 -13.28
CA SER A 971 -10.56 -34.87 -12.36
C SER A 971 -11.28 -35.56 -11.21
N ALA A 972 -12.32 -34.96 -10.63
CA ALA A 972 -13.14 -35.60 -9.61
C ALA A 972 -13.74 -36.93 -10.11
N VAL A 973 -14.28 -36.95 -11.33
CA VAL A 973 -14.75 -38.20 -11.96
C VAL A 973 -13.59 -39.19 -12.18
N THR A 974 -12.42 -38.71 -12.56
CA THR A 974 -11.19 -39.51 -12.71
C THR A 974 -10.82 -40.18 -11.40
N LYS A 975 -10.74 -39.41 -10.30
CA LYS A 975 -10.42 -39.86 -8.95
C LYS A 975 -11.47 -40.86 -8.45
N ILE A 976 -12.76 -40.65 -8.71
CA ILE A 976 -13.83 -41.64 -8.42
C ILE A 976 -13.62 -42.94 -9.18
N CYS A 977 -13.36 -42.89 -10.49
CA CYS A 977 -13.17 -44.09 -11.31
C CYS A 977 -11.95 -44.90 -10.88
N LYS A 978 -10.87 -44.21 -10.51
CA LYS A 978 -9.60 -44.82 -10.09
C LYS A 978 -9.65 -45.39 -8.68
N TYR A 979 -10.16 -44.62 -7.72
CA TYR A 979 -10.02 -44.93 -6.29
C TYR A 979 -11.30 -45.44 -5.63
N ASN A 980 -12.49 -45.08 -6.14
CA ASN A 980 -13.77 -45.42 -5.49
C ASN A 980 -14.88 -45.83 -6.47
N SER A 981 -14.59 -46.83 -7.31
CA SER A 981 -15.49 -47.26 -8.40
C SER A 981 -16.55 -48.31 -7.99
N SER A 982 -16.61 -48.70 -6.71
CA SER A 982 -17.41 -49.85 -6.23
C SER A 982 -18.94 -49.68 -6.39
N ARG A 983 -19.41 -48.44 -6.53
CA ARG A 983 -20.85 -48.09 -6.61
C ARG A 983 -21.28 -47.48 -7.95
N ILE A 984 -20.41 -47.50 -8.96
CA ILE A 984 -20.65 -46.86 -10.26
C ILE A 984 -20.49 -47.86 -11.41
N ASN A 985 -21.08 -47.55 -12.57
CA ASN A 985 -20.84 -48.30 -13.79
C ASN A 985 -19.58 -47.78 -14.50
N LEU A 986 -18.41 -48.28 -14.09
CA LEU A 986 -17.11 -47.80 -14.55
C LEU A 986 -16.99 -47.73 -16.08
N ASN A 987 -17.41 -48.78 -16.80
CA ASN A 987 -17.27 -48.82 -18.26
C ASN A 987 -18.13 -47.79 -18.99
N GLU A 988 -19.31 -47.46 -18.46
CA GLU A 988 -20.19 -46.45 -19.04
C GLU A 988 -19.58 -45.05 -18.87
N ILE A 989 -19.06 -44.77 -17.67
CA ILE A 989 -18.43 -43.49 -17.35
C ILE A 989 -17.13 -43.31 -18.15
N LEU A 990 -16.28 -44.33 -18.24
CA LEU A 990 -15.04 -44.27 -19.03
C LEU A 990 -15.30 -43.98 -20.51
N GLY A 991 -16.43 -44.45 -21.06
CA GLY A 991 -16.83 -44.15 -22.43
C GLY A 991 -17.13 -42.67 -22.66
N ALA A 992 -17.69 -41.98 -21.67
CA ALA A 992 -17.91 -40.54 -21.72
C ALA A 992 -16.64 -39.76 -21.36
N TRP A 993 -15.92 -40.20 -20.33
CA TRP A 993 -14.75 -39.52 -19.76
C TRP A 993 -13.66 -39.22 -20.79
N ILE A 994 -13.32 -40.18 -21.66
CA ILE A 994 -12.32 -39.97 -22.71
C ILE A 994 -12.68 -38.86 -23.70
N THR A 995 -13.97 -38.53 -23.83
CA THR A 995 -14.44 -37.47 -24.75
C THR A 995 -14.28 -36.07 -24.18
N TRP A 996 -14.01 -35.95 -22.88
CA TRP A 996 -13.81 -34.65 -22.22
C TRP A 996 -12.38 -34.14 -22.32
N LEU A 997 -11.43 -35.02 -22.66
CA LEU A 997 -10.02 -34.68 -22.83
C LEU A 997 -9.75 -34.02 -24.18
N PRO A 998 -8.75 -33.13 -24.30
CA PRO A 998 -7.70 -32.81 -23.31
C PRO A 998 -8.09 -31.79 -22.22
N VAL A 999 -7.23 -31.65 -21.22
CA VAL A 999 -7.24 -30.64 -20.15
C VAL A 999 -5.87 -29.97 -20.03
N TRP A 1000 -5.80 -28.70 -19.63
CA TRP A 1000 -4.52 -27.97 -19.58
C TRP A 1000 -4.48 -26.70 -18.70
N GLU A 1001 -5.58 -26.29 -18.09
CA GLU A 1001 -5.61 -25.05 -17.29
C GLU A 1001 -5.20 -25.34 -15.84
N ASP A 1002 -5.60 -26.48 -15.29
CA ASP A 1002 -5.23 -26.93 -13.93
C ASP A 1002 -4.15 -28.03 -14.01
N GLU A 1003 -2.88 -27.64 -13.83
CA GLU A 1003 -1.72 -28.54 -13.93
C GLU A 1003 -1.74 -29.66 -12.88
N ASP A 1004 -2.15 -29.35 -11.64
CA ASP A 1004 -2.24 -30.31 -10.54
C ASP A 1004 -3.27 -31.41 -10.86
N GLU A 1005 -4.43 -31.01 -11.37
CA GLU A 1005 -5.48 -31.94 -11.76
C GLU A 1005 -5.18 -32.69 -13.08
N ALA A 1006 -4.47 -32.03 -14.01
CA ALA A 1006 -4.02 -32.64 -15.26
C ALA A 1006 -3.13 -33.87 -15.00
N ALA A 1007 -2.21 -33.80 -14.04
CA ALA A 1007 -1.35 -34.93 -13.65
C ALA A 1007 -2.17 -36.17 -13.22
N HIS A 1008 -3.25 -35.97 -12.47
CA HIS A 1008 -4.16 -37.04 -12.05
C HIS A 1008 -4.93 -37.65 -13.24
N ILE A 1009 -5.45 -36.80 -14.12
CA ILE A 1009 -6.22 -37.18 -15.30
C ILE A 1009 -5.37 -37.99 -16.28
N TYR A 1010 -4.21 -37.46 -16.68
CA TYR A 1010 -3.29 -38.12 -17.60
C TYR A 1010 -2.63 -39.34 -16.96
N GLY A 1011 -2.42 -39.32 -15.65
CA GLY A 1011 -1.92 -40.47 -14.89
C GLY A 1011 -2.88 -41.65 -14.98
N TYR A 1012 -4.18 -41.40 -14.84
CA TYR A 1012 -5.19 -42.44 -14.98
C TYR A 1012 -5.40 -42.87 -16.45
N LEU A 1013 -5.28 -41.94 -17.41
CA LEU A 1013 -5.27 -42.29 -18.83
C LEU A 1013 -4.15 -43.30 -19.14
N CYS A 1014 -2.94 -43.04 -18.64
CA CYS A 1014 -1.81 -43.96 -18.76
C CYS A 1014 -2.11 -45.31 -18.12
N ASP A 1015 -2.65 -45.33 -16.89
CA ASP A 1015 -3.02 -46.58 -16.19
C ASP A 1015 -3.97 -47.43 -17.06
N LEU A 1016 -4.99 -46.82 -17.66
CA LEU A 1016 -5.98 -47.49 -18.50
C LEU A 1016 -5.41 -48.02 -19.82
N ILE A 1017 -4.49 -47.27 -20.44
CA ILE A 1017 -3.84 -47.68 -21.69
C ILE A 1017 -2.88 -48.85 -21.43
N GLU A 1018 -2.09 -48.78 -20.37
CA GLU A 1018 -1.10 -49.80 -20.00
C GLU A 1018 -1.77 -51.16 -19.70
N ILE A 1019 -2.97 -51.16 -19.11
CA ILE A 1019 -3.77 -52.39 -18.89
C ILE A 1019 -4.60 -52.81 -20.11
N ASN A 1020 -4.48 -52.13 -21.24
CA ASN A 1020 -5.24 -52.36 -22.47
C ASN A 1020 -6.77 -52.29 -22.25
N HIS A 1021 -7.26 -51.27 -21.55
CA HIS A 1021 -8.67 -51.17 -21.21
C HIS A 1021 -9.56 -51.05 -22.48
N PRO A 1022 -10.52 -51.97 -22.70
CA PRO A 1022 -11.21 -52.12 -23.99
C PRO A 1022 -12.11 -50.94 -24.36
N VAL A 1023 -12.65 -50.21 -23.38
CA VAL A 1023 -13.47 -49.01 -23.62
C VAL A 1023 -12.61 -47.84 -24.10
N ILE A 1024 -11.39 -47.69 -23.55
CA ILE A 1024 -10.49 -46.56 -23.83
C ILE A 1024 -9.85 -46.72 -25.21
N LEU A 1025 -9.28 -47.90 -25.50
CA LEU A 1025 -8.66 -48.17 -26.80
C LEU A 1025 -9.72 -48.33 -27.91
N GLY A 1026 -10.94 -48.73 -27.54
CA GLY A 1026 -12.02 -49.05 -28.46
C GLY A 1026 -11.77 -50.36 -29.22
N GLU A 1027 -12.81 -50.88 -29.89
CA GLU A 1027 -12.69 -52.07 -30.73
C GLU A 1027 -11.58 -51.89 -31.78
N ASN A 1028 -10.68 -52.86 -31.88
CA ASN A 1028 -9.51 -52.83 -32.75
C ASN A 1028 -8.68 -51.56 -32.61
N ASN A 1029 -8.55 -51.01 -31.38
CA ASN A 1029 -7.67 -49.89 -31.11
C ASN A 1029 -8.05 -48.60 -31.87
N LYS A 1030 -9.33 -48.46 -32.27
CA LYS A 1030 -9.80 -47.35 -33.10
C LYS A 1030 -9.65 -45.95 -32.48
N ASN A 1031 -9.52 -45.86 -31.15
CA ASN A 1031 -9.39 -44.58 -30.44
C ASN A 1031 -7.93 -44.12 -30.33
N LEU A 1032 -6.94 -44.95 -30.68
CA LEU A 1032 -5.52 -44.59 -30.56
C LEU A 1032 -5.12 -43.28 -31.26
N PRO A 1033 -5.61 -42.97 -32.48
CA PRO A 1033 -5.31 -41.70 -33.12
C PRO A 1033 -5.78 -40.49 -32.30
N GLN A 1034 -6.98 -40.56 -31.70
CA GLN A 1034 -7.50 -39.50 -30.85
C GLN A 1034 -6.70 -39.37 -29.55
N ILE A 1035 -6.27 -40.50 -28.97
CA ILE A 1035 -5.42 -40.51 -27.77
C ILE A 1035 -4.09 -39.80 -28.05
N VAL A 1036 -3.46 -40.04 -29.21
CA VAL A 1036 -2.24 -39.31 -29.59
C VAL A 1036 -2.50 -37.82 -29.81
N CYS A 1037 -3.69 -37.43 -30.29
CA CYS A 1037 -4.08 -36.02 -30.38
C CYS A 1037 -4.22 -35.36 -29.00
N ILE A 1038 -4.85 -36.05 -28.04
CA ILE A 1038 -4.97 -35.60 -26.65
C ILE A 1038 -3.57 -35.38 -26.05
N ILE A 1039 -2.66 -36.34 -26.23
CA ILE A 1039 -1.27 -36.23 -25.75
C ILE A 1039 -0.55 -35.07 -26.45
N GLY A 1040 -0.74 -34.91 -27.76
CA GLY A 1040 -0.13 -33.82 -28.54
C GLY A 1040 -0.57 -32.44 -28.08
N GLU A 1041 -1.86 -32.27 -27.77
CA GLU A 1041 -2.37 -31.01 -27.21
C GLU A 1041 -1.85 -30.77 -25.79
N ALA A 1042 -1.84 -31.79 -24.93
CA ALA A 1042 -1.30 -31.67 -23.57
C ALA A 1042 0.16 -31.22 -23.55
N LEU A 1043 0.99 -31.76 -24.47
CA LEU A 1043 2.39 -31.35 -24.62
C LEU A 1043 2.53 -29.94 -25.20
N HIS A 1044 1.67 -29.57 -26.16
CA HIS A 1044 1.68 -28.23 -26.75
C HIS A 1044 1.27 -27.14 -25.76
N LYS A 1045 0.30 -27.46 -24.89
CA LYS A 1045 -0.20 -26.58 -23.84
C LYS A 1045 0.59 -26.67 -22.55
N GLU A 1046 1.65 -27.48 -22.51
CA GLU A 1046 2.49 -27.69 -21.33
C GLU A 1046 1.69 -28.16 -20.10
N ALA A 1047 0.56 -28.83 -20.31
CA ALA A 1047 -0.39 -29.27 -19.29
C ALA A 1047 0.19 -30.25 -18.24
N VAL A 1048 1.40 -30.77 -18.49
CA VAL A 1048 2.11 -31.68 -17.61
C VAL A 1048 3.59 -31.31 -17.65
N SER A 1049 4.18 -31.07 -16.48
CA SER A 1049 5.60 -30.78 -16.37
C SER A 1049 6.47 -31.95 -16.83
N SER A 1050 7.57 -31.62 -17.52
CA SER A 1050 8.58 -32.60 -17.96
C SER A 1050 9.27 -33.36 -16.82
N GLU A 1051 9.19 -32.83 -15.59
CA GLU A 1051 9.76 -33.44 -14.38
C GLU A 1051 8.87 -34.54 -13.80
N GLU A 1052 7.60 -34.61 -14.19
CA GLU A 1052 6.67 -35.61 -13.67
C GLU A 1052 6.80 -36.96 -14.36
N ASP A 1053 6.63 -38.04 -13.57
CA ASP A 1053 6.62 -39.42 -14.09
C ASP A 1053 5.57 -39.61 -15.19
N VAL A 1054 4.43 -38.90 -15.10
CA VAL A 1054 3.34 -39.04 -16.08
C VAL A 1054 3.73 -38.52 -17.46
N PHE A 1055 4.54 -37.48 -17.56
CA PHE A 1055 5.08 -36.98 -18.82
C PHE A 1055 5.83 -38.09 -19.58
N GLN A 1056 6.71 -38.81 -18.86
CA GLN A 1056 7.45 -39.93 -19.45
C GLN A 1056 6.54 -41.10 -19.84
N ARG A 1057 5.48 -41.37 -19.07
CA ARG A 1057 4.48 -42.40 -19.41
C ARG A 1057 3.73 -42.05 -20.70
N LEU A 1058 3.30 -40.80 -20.86
CA LEU A 1058 2.65 -40.31 -22.08
C LEU A 1058 3.57 -40.46 -23.31
N LEU A 1059 4.85 -40.08 -23.19
CA LEU A 1059 5.84 -40.27 -24.26
C LEU A 1059 6.07 -41.74 -24.59
N ASN A 1060 6.11 -42.62 -23.59
CA ASN A 1060 6.28 -44.05 -23.81
C ASN A 1060 5.09 -44.66 -24.57
N ILE A 1061 3.87 -44.20 -24.32
CA ILE A 1061 2.68 -44.59 -25.09
C ILE A 1061 2.85 -44.16 -26.56
N VAL A 1062 3.26 -42.91 -26.83
CA VAL A 1062 3.49 -42.43 -28.20
C VAL A 1062 4.60 -43.23 -28.89
N ARG A 1063 5.71 -43.53 -28.20
CA ARG A 1063 6.80 -44.37 -28.73
C ARG A 1063 6.33 -45.78 -29.08
N GLN A 1064 5.41 -46.36 -28.32
CA GLN A 1064 4.80 -47.64 -28.68
C GLN A 1064 3.98 -47.54 -29.98
N VAL A 1065 3.25 -46.44 -30.18
CA VAL A 1065 2.54 -46.19 -31.45
C VAL A 1065 3.53 -46.02 -32.61
N GLN A 1066 4.66 -45.33 -32.39
CA GLN A 1066 5.73 -45.17 -33.40
C GLN A 1066 6.28 -46.50 -33.93
N SER A 1067 6.21 -47.58 -33.14
CA SER A 1067 6.63 -48.91 -33.59
C SER A 1067 5.79 -49.45 -34.76
N ASN A 1068 4.61 -48.87 -35.02
CA ASN A 1068 3.79 -49.09 -36.19
C ASN A 1068 3.76 -47.82 -37.07
N PRO A 1069 4.64 -47.73 -38.11
CA PRO A 1069 4.80 -46.51 -38.90
C PRO A 1069 3.53 -46.05 -39.62
N GLU A 1070 2.70 -46.99 -40.08
CA GLU A 1070 1.44 -46.66 -40.77
C GLU A 1070 0.43 -46.03 -39.82
N LEU A 1071 0.27 -46.59 -38.62
CA LEU A 1071 -0.61 -46.04 -37.60
C LEU A 1071 -0.10 -44.70 -37.06
N PHE A 1072 1.21 -44.60 -36.81
CA PHE A 1072 1.81 -43.35 -36.34
C PHE A 1072 1.65 -42.22 -37.34
N GLN A 1073 1.82 -42.50 -38.64
CA GLN A 1073 1.59 -41.50 -39.69
C GLN A 1073 0.15 -41.00 -39.71
N VAL A 1074 -0.84 -41.88 -39.49
CA VAL A 1074 -2.25 -41.48 -39.36
C VAL A 1074 -2.47 -40.59 -38.14
N CYS A 1075 -1.83 -40.88 -37.01
CA CYS A 1075 -1.94 -40.07 -35.79
C CYS A 1075 -1.33 -38.68 -36.00
N VAL A 1076 -0.12 -38.60 -36.57
CA VAL A 1076 0.59 -37.32 -36.80
C VAL A 1076 -0.16 -36.41 -37.77
N GLN A 1077 -0.84 -36.98 -38.78
CA GLN A 1077 -1.64 -36.20 -39.74
C GLN A 1077 -2.86 -35.50 -39.10
N LEU A 1078 -3.30 -35.93 -37.93
CA LEU A 1078 -4.39 -35.29 -37.20
C LEU A 1078 -3.93 -34.12 -36.32
N LEU A 1079 -2.62 -34.00 -36.11
CA LEU A 1079 -2.04 -32.94 -35.28
C LEU A 1079 -1.84 -31.64 -36.08
N THR A 1080 -2.00 -30.49 -35.43
CA THR A 1080 -1.62 -29.17 -35.96
C THR A 1080 -0.09 -29.06 -36.09
N GLN A 1081 0.41 -28.05 -36.81
CA GLN A 1081 1.87 -27.85 -36.92
C GLN A 1081 2.52 -27.63 -35.55
N ASP A 1082 1.87 -26.85 -34.67
CA ASP A 1082 2.39 -26.55 -33.34
C ASP A 1082 2.41 -27.80 -32.45
N GLN A 1083 1.34 -28.62 -32.49
CA GLN A 1083 1.30 -29.91 -31.79
C GLN A 1083 2.36 -30.90 -32.32
N GLN A 1084 2.61 -30.93 -33.64
CA GLN A 1084 3.66 -31.76 -34.21
C GLN A 1084 5.05 -31.32 -33.74
N GLN A 1085 5.27 -30.01 -33.66
CA GLN A 1085 6.52 -29.44 -33.17
C GLN A 1085 6.73 -29.79 -31.69
N ALA A 1086 5.73 -29.51 -30.83
CA ALA A 1086 5.80 -29.84 -29.40
C ALA A 1086 6.05 -31.33 -29.16
N LEU A 1087 5.34 -32.20 -29.88
CA LEU A 1087 5.54 -33.65 -29.80
C LEU A 1087 6.95 -34.06 -30.24
N SER A 1088 7.48 -33.46 -31.31
CA SER A 1088 8.83 -33.73 -31.81
C SER A 1088 9.90 -33.27 -30.83
N GLU A 1089 9.74 -32.08 -30.25
CA GLU A 1089 10.65 -31.52 -29.25
C GLU A 1089 10.68 -32.42 -28.00
N ALA A 1090 9.51 -32.77 -27.46
CA ALA A 1090 9.40 -33.65 -26.29
C ALA A 1090 10.02 -35.04 -26.52
N LEU A 1091 9.81 -35.64 -27.71
CA LEU A 1091 10.40 -36.93 -28.05
C LEU A 1091 11.93 -36.88 -28.23
N THR A 1092 12.47 -35.73 -28.63
CA THR A 1092 13.91 -35.52 -28.85
C THR A 1092 14.63 -35.17 -27.55
N ALA A 1093 14.04 -34.32 -26.72
CA ALA A 1093 14.58 -33.92 -25.41
C ALA A 1093 14.72 -35.12 -24.45
N ALA A 1094 13.80 -36.09 -24.51
CA ALA A 1094 13.88 -37.30 -23.69
C ALA A 1094 14.90 -38.35 -24.20
N GLN A 1095 15.70 -38.05 -25.24
CA GLN A 1095 16.81 -38.89 -25.73
C GLN A 1095 18.20 -38.33 -25.38
N SER A 1096 18.27 -37.07 -24.95
CA SER A 1096 19.47 -36.40 -24.39
C SER A 1096 19.49 -36.53 -22.88
#